data_AF-A0AA88GAL4-F1
#
_entry.id   AF-A0AA88GAL4-F1
#
_cell.length_a   1.000
_cell.length_b   1.000
_cell.length_c   1.000
_cell.angle_alpha   90.00
_cell.angle_beta   90.00
_cell.angle_gamma   90.00
#
_symmetry.space_group_name_H-M   'P 1'
#
loop_
_entity.id
_entity.type
_entity.pdbx_description
1 polymer ?
#
loop_
_entity_poly.entity_id
_entity_poly.type
_entity_poly.pdbx_seq_one_letter_code
_entity_poly.pdbx_strand_id
1 'polypeptide(L)'
;METKRAFLFPDINYELTRYFGFGMPANDKMLSIVLLYIETMSVLIAVAFVVGFIVLWSITKFNSNVNPVAYHFSKKVEAFLDTIFALLPTVLISYLLIPALGFIFQLEYDENFLETLFNVYIIGHQWYWTYEIDTKLGTDVLVNLFDANFNFPILQFDSYMIKDSEKNRLLNVDKCLVLPNGHNICFYITSHDVIHAWAVPQLGIKIDALPGRLMRFVLYSSIEGVYYGQCSELCGVNHAFMPICVEIVKNKYFIDWIFLSLDINLVKYIFYVYIYPLYTGLPVANGWNPKYVKARAKLNLVWNPSSPIDIPYSDFLHMDNNYLRRHGFEITKSGQLRRIASPQMYYANPEEALKWGDLAWKCHLKNIEDNFEDYKKELTLDPFECVLYADHISLFGHDILSYNIQSKTFLFQKYEIDAIDALLSIIFILCTIIMYIVFYHLKKLTFKVKILQHFIITGMNEEEYDHDARTLKDMKKEEREIILAKRRFAKERIKQYNDNISAKEMNDAWSEASTTSPKFYIGLEIDYCFYEFSCIKLDGEIIKNADPHIGLLHRGTEKLLEYKTYIQGLPYFDRLDYVSMMCQEHTYCLAIEKLLKCNIPLRAQYIRVLFSEITRILNHLLSITTHAMDVGALTPFLWAFEEREKLMEFYERVSGARMHANYFRPGGVSYDIPKGLLHDIYNFICSFSSRIDEIEELLTTNRIWKQRLVDIGIVNYRDALDMGFSGVMLRGSGIVWDLRKTEPYEIYKQLNFYIPVGIHGDCYDRYLVRINEMRQSIFIIHQCLNNIPNGLVRVDNHKISPPFRKQVKTSMESLIHHFKFYSEGIHVPQGICYGGVEAPKGETGVLLVSNGSNMPYRCKIRSPGFAHLQGINHVTSGHMIADLVTVIGTLDIVFGEVDR
;
A
#
# COMPACT_ATOMS: atom_id res chain seq x y z
N MET A 1 5.10 2.29 -43.49
CA MET A 1 6.50 2.71 -43.20
C MET A 1 6.96 2.21 -41.81
N GLU A 2 6.28 1.23 -41.21
CA GLU A 2 6.39 0.92 -39.76
C GLU A 2 7.24 -0.30 -39.39
N THR A 3 7.69 -1.13 -40.33
CA THR A 3 8.41 -2.37 -39.99
C THR A 3 9.95 -2.26 -40.02
N LYS A 4 10.52 -1.05 -40.10
CA LYS A 4 11.98 -0.85 -40.20
C LYS A 4 12.65 -0.14 -39.02
N ARG A 5 11.91 0.26 -37.97
CA ARG A 5 12.49 0.96 -36.81
C ARG A 5 12.92 0.04 -35.64
N ALA A 6 12.50 -1.23 -35.62
CA ALA A 6 12.68 -2.10 -34.45
C ALA A 6 14.02 -2.87 -34.35
N PHE A 7 14.89 -2.83 -35.37
CA PHE A 7 16.09 -3.69 -35.42
C PHE A 7 17.43 -2.97 -35.27
N LEU A 8 17.45 -1.65 -35.05
CA LEU A 8 18.69 -0.87 -35.15
C LEU A 8 19.49 -0.69 -33.86
N PHE A 9 18.96 -0.94 -32.66
CA PHE A 9 19.73 -0.73 -31.41
C PHE A 9 19.32 -1.67 -30.26
N PRO A 10 19.75 -2.95 -30.24
CA PRO A 10 19.55 -3.84 -29.09
C PRO A 10 20.37 -3.40 -27.87
N ASP A 11 21.62 -2.97 -28.09
CA ASP A 11 22.60 -2.76 -27.02
C ASP A 11 22.40 -1.43 -26.26
N ILE A 12 22.00 -0.36 -26.96
CA ILE A 12 21.78 0.98 -26.36
C ILE A 12 20.54 0.98 -25.45
N ASN A 13 19.49 0.23 -25.81
CA ASN A 13 18.26 0.16 -25.02
C ASN A 13 18.43 -0.73 -23.78
N TYR A 14 19.33 -1.72 -23.82
CA TYR A 14 19.61 -2.62 -22.70
C TYR A 14 20.30 -1.90 -21.53
N GLU A 15 21.29 -1.05 -21.81
CA GLU A 15 21.95 -0.29 -20.75
C GLU A 15 21.01 0.73 -20.09
N LEU A 16 20.23 1.45 -20.90
CA LEU A 16 19.28 2.46 -20.43
C LEU A 16 18.22 1.89 -19.49
N THR A 17 17.63 0.73 -19.80
CA THR A 17 16.64 0.08 -18.91
C THR A 17 17.24 -0.38 -17.59
N ARG A 18 18.47 -0.89 -17.61
CA ARG A 18 19.20 -1.34 -16.41
C ARG A 18 19.58 -0.19 -15.48
N TYR A 19 19.94 0.99 -16.01
CA TYR A 19 20.24 2.19 -15.21
C TYR A 19 19.06 2.63 -14.32
N PHE A 20 17.82 2.49 -14.81
CA PHE A 20 16.61 2.84 -14.06
C PHE A 20 16.05 1.67 -13.22
N GLY A 21 16.76 0.55 -13.12
CA GLY A 21 16.37 -0.59 -12.30
C GLY A 21 15.25 -1.45 -12.88
N PHE A 22 14.87 -1.25 -14.14
CA PHE A 22 13.92 -2.12 -14.82
C PHE A 22 14.60 -3.41 -15.30
N GLY A 23 13.87 -4.53 -15.23
CA GLY A 23 14.27 -5.75 -15.93
C GLY A 23 14.20 -5.56 -17.45
N MET A 24 14.91 -6.41 -18.20
CA MET A 24 14.88 -6.37 -19.66
C MET A 24 13.42 -6.54 -20.16
N PRO A 25 12.90 -5.61 -20.98
CA PRO A 25 11.52 -5.68 -21.46
C PRO A 25 11.36 -6.89 -22.39
N ALA A 26 10.32 -7.69 -22.15
CA ALA A 26 10.05 -8.91 -22.90
C ALA A 26 9.27 -8.69 -24.20
N ASN A 27 8.66 -7.51 -24.35
CA ASN A 27 7.83 -7.14 -25.50
C ASN A 27 7.89 -5.62 -25.76
N ASP A 28 7.43 -5.23 -26.95
CA ASP A 28 7.40 -3.83 -27.38
C ASP A 28 6.51 -2.96 -26.46
N LYS A 29 5.44 -3.54 -25.92
CA LYS A 29 4.54 -2.89 -24.96
C LYS A 29 5.29 -2.43 -23.72
N MET A 30 6.04 -3.31 -23.06
CA MET A 30 6.85 -2.96 -21.89
C MET A 30 7.98 -1.99 -22.26
N LEU A 31 8.60 -2.14 -23.44
CA LEU A 31 9.60 -1.19 -23.91
C LEU A 31 9.03 0.23 -24.03
N SER A 32 7.83 0.39 -24.61
CA SER A 32 7.14 1.68 -24.69
C SER A 32 6.81 2.27 -23.31
N ILE A 33 6.41 1.43 -22.34
CA ILE A 33 6.17 1.87 -20.95
C ILE A 33 7.46 2.40 -20.32
N VAL A 34 8.57 1.68 -20.49
CA VAL A 34 9.86 2.08 -19.92
C VAL A 34 10.37 3.36 -20.58
N LEU A 35 10.22 3.51 -21.91
CA LEU A 35 10.59 4.74 -22.60
C LEU A 35 9.75 5.93 -22.14
N LEU A 36 8.42 5.78 -22.02
CA LEU A 36 7.54 6.83 -21.48
C LEU A 36 7.93 7.20 -20.04
N TYR A 37 8.28 6.22 -19.22
CA TYR A 37 8.76 6.45 -17.86
C TYR A 37 10.08 7.26 -17.85
N ILE A 38 11.04 6.89 -18.69
CA ILE A 38 12.33 7.60 -18.79
C ILE A 38 12.12 9.04 -19.27
N GLU A 39 11.29 9.25 -20.28
CA GLU A 39 10.95 10.58 -20.79
C GLU A 39 10.28 11.43 -19.71
N THR A 40 9.23 10.91 -19.06
CA THR A 40 8.50 11.61 -18.00
C THR A 40 9.40 11.94 -16.79
N MET A 41 10.24 11.00 -16.35
CA MET A 41 11.19 11.23 -15.25
C MET A 41 12.24 12.27 -15.61
N SER A 42 12.75 12.27 -16.85
CA SER A 42 13.71 13.28 -17.29
C SER A 42 13.12 14.69 -17.26
N VAL A 43 11.86 14.84 -17.68
CA VAL A 43 11.11 16.12 -17.63
C VAL A 43 10.88 16.55 -16.18
N LEU A 44 10.45 15.64 -15.30
CA LEU A 44 10.22 15.94 -13.88
C LEU A 44 11.49 16.39 -13.16
N ILE A 45 12.61 15.72 -13.41
CA ILE A 45 13.92 16.09 -12.86
C ILE A 45 14.30 17.49 -13.35
N ALA A 46 14.17 17.77 -14.65
CA ALA A 46 14.47 19.09 -15.21
C ALA A 46 13.61 20.20 -14.58
N VAL A 47 12.31 19.97 -14.41
CA VAL A 47 11.39 20.91 -13.75
C VAL A 47 11.79 21.12 -12.29
N ALA A 48 12.07 20.05 -11.54
CA ALA A 48 12.48 20.14 -10.14
C ALA A 48 13.78 20.96 -9.98
N PHE A 49 14.75 20.79 -10.88
CA PHE A 49 15.97 21.59 -10.88
C PHE A 49 15.70 23.06 -11.22
N VAL A 50 14.89 23.36 -12.23
CA VAL A 50 14.58 24.74 -12.63
C VAL A 50 13.80 25.47 -11.53
N VAL A 51 12.74 24.85 -11.00
CA VAL A 51 11.93 25.43 -9.91
C VAL A 51 12.76 25.55 -8.65
N GLY A 52 13.51 24.50 -8.28
CA GLY A 52 14.41 24.52 -7.13
C GLY A 52 15.44 25.65 -7.24
N PHE A 53 16.05 25.83 -8.41
CA PHE A 53 16.97 26.93 -8.69
C PHE A 53 16.29 28.29 -8.55
N ILE A 54 15.08 28.49 -9.10
CA ILE A 54 14.33 29.74 -8.99
C ILE A 54 13.98 30.06 -7.54
N VAL A 55 13.61 29.05 -6.74
CA VAL A 55 13.32 29.19 -5.32
C VAL A 55 14.58 29.55 -4.55
N LEU A 56 15.69 28.84 -4.75
CA LEU A 56 16.99 29.15 -4.15
C LEU A 56 17.49 30.54 -4.54
N TRP A 57 17.34 30.92 -5.80
CA TRP A 57 17.67 32.25 -6.30
C TRP A 57 16.78 33.33 -5.66
N SER A 58 15.48 33.07 -5.52
CA SER A 58 14.55 33.99 -4.85
C SER A 58 14.91 34.16 -3.37
N ILE A 59 15.17 33.07 -2.66
CA ILE A 59 15.57 33.09 -1.24
C ILE A 59 16.88 33.87 -1.06
N THR A 60 17.88 33.65 -1.93
CA THR A 60 19.18 34.33 -1.82
C THR A 60 19.10 35.80 -2.20
N LYS A 61 18.34 36.16 -3.23
CA LYS A 61 18.23 37.53 -3.74
C LYS A 61 17.29 38.43 -2.93
N PHE A 62 16.21 37.86 -2.38
CA PHE A 62 15.21 38.57 -1.57
C PHE A 62 15.34 38.30 -0.07
N ASN A 63 16.50 37.79 0.36
CA ASN A 63 16.83 37.66 1.78
C ASN A 63 16.81 39.05 2.45
N SER A 64 16.18 39.16 3.62
CA SER A 64 16.08 40.40 4.41
C SER A 64 17.43 40.99 4.78
N ASN A 65 18.48 40.16 4.85
CA ASN A 65 19.85 40.60 5.11
C ASN A 65 20.49 41.35 3.92
N VAL A 66 20.05 41.06 2.68
CA VAL A 66 20.62 41.62 1.45
C VAL A 66 19.77 42.77 0.91
N ASN A 67 18.44 42.69 1.03
CA ASN A 67 17.51 43.75 0.63
C ASN A 67 16.44 43.98 1.73
N PRO A 68 16.56 45.02 2.56
CA PRO A 68 15.63 45.27 3.68
C PRO A 68 14.29 45.90 3.26
N VAL A 69 14.10 46.21 1.97
CA VAL A 69 12.86 46.80 1.43
C VAL A 69 12.20 45.78 0.49
N ALA A 70 10.92 45.50 0.71
CA ALA A 70 10.14 44.62 -0.16
C ALA A 70 10.12 45.16 -1.60
N TYR A 71 10.55 44.34 -2.55
CA TYR A 71 10.63 44.74 -3.96
C TYR A 71 9.23 44.63 -4.59
N HIS A 72 8.64 45.76 -4.98
CA HIS A 72 7.36 45.76 -5.69
C HIS A 72 7.62 45.71 -7.20
N PHE A 73 7.24 44.62 -7.85
CA PHE A 73 7.27 44.53 -9.30
C PHE A 73 6.23 45.49 -9.91
N SER A 74 6.50 46.01 -11.10
CA SER A 74 5.46 46.75 -11.82
C SER A 74 4.36 45.78 -12.25
N LYS A 75 3.09 46.20 -12.23
CA LYS A 75 1.93 45.37 -12.65
C LYS A 75 2.11 44.71 -14.02
N LYS A 76 2.88 45.32 -14.93
CA LYS A 76 3.21 44.73 -16.24
C LYS A 76 4.14 43.51 -16.14
N VAL A 77 5.09 43.55 -15.22
CA VAL A 77 6.03 42.45 -14.97
C VAL A 77 5.34 41.31 -14.22
N GLU A 78 4.46 41.64 -13.26
CA GLU A 78 3.62 40.64 -12.57
C GLU A 78 2.73 39.91 -13.57
N ALA A 79 1.96 40.65 -14.38
CA ALA A 79 1.12 40.04 -15.41
C ALA A 79 1.92 39.17 -16.40
N PHE A 80 3.14 39.60 -16.77
CA PHE A 80 4.01 38.80 -17.63
C PHE A 80 4.47 37.50 -16.96
N LEU A 81 4.89 37.55 -15.69
CA LEU A 81 5.27 36.36 -14.92
C LEU A 81 4.09 35.42 -14.71
N ASP A 82 2.90 35.94 -14.42
CA ASP A 82 1.66 35.16 -14.28
C ASP A 82 1.30 34.47 -15.59
N THR A 83 1.45 35.15 -16.73
CA THR A 83 1.21 34.51 -18.04
C THR A 83 2.21 33.40 -18.31
N ILE A 84 3.50 33.57 -18.00
CA ILE A 84 4.50 32.50 -18.16
C ILE A 84 4.20 31.34 -17.22
N PHE A 85 3.83 31.63 -15.96
CA PHE A 85 3.50 30.62 -14.96
C PHE A 85 2.24 29.83 -15.32
N ALA A 86 1.32 30.39 -16.11
CA ALA A 86 0.18 29.66 -16.67
C ALA A 86 0.52 28.90 -17.97
N LEU A 87 1.34 29.48 -18.85
CA LEU A 87 1.68 28.88 -20.15
C LEU A 87 2.66 27.71 -20.06
N LEU A 88 3.65 27.79 -19.15
CA LEU A 88 4.69 26.77 -19.04
C LEU A 88 4.12 25.42 -18.57
N PRO A 89 3.30 25.34 -17.50
CA PRO A 89 2.68 24.08 -17.08
C PRO A 89 1.70 23.54 -18.13
N THR A 90 0.97 24.40 -18.84
CA THR A 90 0.01 23.94 -19.86
C THR A 90 0.71 23.30 -21.06
N VAL A 91 1.83 23.88 -21.52
CA VAL A 91 2.68 23.27 -22.56
C VAL A 91 3.29 21.95 -22.07
N LEU A 92 3.77 21.91 -20.82
CA LEU A 92 4.39 20.72 -20.25
C LEU A 92 3.39 19.57 -20.08
N ILE A 93 2.19 19.86 -19.57
CA ILE A 93 1.10 18.89 -19.48
C ILE A 93 0.72 18.40 -20.87
N SER A 94 0.62 19.28 -21.86
CA SER A 94 0.30 18.90 -23.24
C SER A 94 1.37 17.99 -23.85
N TYR A 95 2.65 18.29 -23.60
CA TYR A 95 3.79 17.48 -24.04
C TYR A 95 3.77 16.07 -23.43
N LEU A 96 3.41 15.93 -22.15
CA LEU A 96 3.28 14.62 -21.49
C LEU A 96 2.00 13.87 -21.90
N LEU A 97 0.92 14.61 -22.15
CA LEU A 97 -0.39 14.05 -22.47
C LEU A 97 -0.42 13.39 -23.85
N ILE A 98 0.22 13.97 -24.86
CA ILE A 98 0.17 13.46 -26.24
C ILE A 98 0.77 12.04 -26.37
N PRO A 99 1.99 11.75 -25.88
CA PRO A 99 2.55 10.41 -25.90
C PRO A 99 1.75 9.42 -25.04
N ALA A 100 1.24 9.87 -23.89
CA ALA A 100 0.44 9.04 -23.00
C ALA A 100 -0.89 8.61 -23.64
N LEU A 101 -1.62 9.56 -24.26
CA LEU A 101 -2.83 9.26 -25.01
C LEU A 101 -2.52 8.37 -26.23
N GLY A 102 -1.46 8.67 -26.96
CA GLY A 102 -1.02 7.85 -28.10
C GLY A 102 -0.76 6.40 -27.69
N PHE A 103 -0.11 6.18 -26.54
CA PHE A 103 0.11 4.87 -25.97
C PHE A 103 -1.19 4.16 -25.57
N ILE A 104 -2.12 4.84 -24.89
CA ILE A 104 -3.42 4.29 -24.51
C ILE A 104 -4.22 3.84 -25.75
N PHE A 105 -4.30 4.70 -26.77
CA PHE A 105 -4.99 4.36 -28.02
C PHE A 105 -4.36 3.18 -28.74
N GLN A 106 -3.03 3.07 -28.71
CA GLN A 106 -2.33 1.92 -29.28
C GLN A 106 -2.66 0.62 -28.55
N LEU A 107 -2.72 0.65 -27.20
CA LEU A 107 -3.12 -0.51 -26.41
C LEU A 107 -4.55 -0.98 -26.68
N GLU A 108 -5.50 -0.04 -26.75
CA GLU A 108 -6.91 -0.35 -27.01
C GLU A 108 -7.15 -0.86 -28.44
N TYR A 109 -6.35 -0.41 -29.41
CA TYR A 109 -6.39 -0.91 -30.78
C TYR A 109 -5.89 -2.35 -30.89
N ASP A 110 -4.76 -2.66 -30.24
CA ASP A 110 -4.14 -4.00 -30.29
C ASP A 110 -5.03 -5.09 -29.63
N GLU A 111 -5.83 -4.74 -28.62
CA GLU A 111 -6.73 -5.70 -27.94
C GLU A 111 -7.96 -6.11 -28.78
N ASN A 112 -8.40 -5.28 -29.74
CA ASN A 112 -9.65 -5.49 -30.46
C ASN A 112 -9.50 -6.14 -31.84
N PHE A 113 -8.35 -6.03 -32.50
CA PHE A 113 -8.20 -6.36 -33.93
C PHE A 113 -7.17 -7.46 -34.28
N LEU A 114 -6.47 -8.02 -33.30
CA LEU A 114 -5.47 -9.06 -33.55
C LEU A 114 -6.08 -10.47 -33.59
N GLU A 115 -5.76 -11.23 -34.65
CA GLU A 115 -6.02 -12.68 -34.70
C GLU A 115 -5.13 -13.39 -33.66
N THR A 116 -5.73 -14.27 -32.86
CA THR A 116 -5.08 -14.96 -31.74
C THR A 116 -4.95 -16.45 -32.01
N LEU A 117 -3.80 -17.04 -31.65
CA LEU A 117 -3.48 -18.45 -31.91
C LEU A 117 -4.32 -19.41 -31.06
N PHE A 118 -4.47 -19.12 -29.77
CA PHE A 118 -5.32 -19.86 -28.83
C PHE A 118 -5.64 -18.99 -27.60
N ASN A 119 -6.57 -19.48 -26.76
CA ASN A 119 -7.03 -18.79 -25.57
C ASN A 119 -6.46 -19.46 -24.30
N VAL A 120 -6.09 -18.65 -23.32
CA VAL A 120 -5.67 -19.10 -21.98
C VAL A 120 -6.57 -18.46 -20.93
N TYR A 121 -7.23 -19.28 -20.12
CA TYR A 121 -7.98 -18.83 -18.95
C TYR A 121 -7.08 -18.90 -17.72
N ILE A 122 -7.04 -17.81 -16.97
CA ILE A 122 -6.29 -17.65 -15.73
C ILE A 122 -7.32 -17.46 -14.63
N ILE A 123 -7.31 -18.36 -13.65
CA ILE A 123 -8.23 -18.32 -12.51
C ILE A 123 -7.41 -18.12 -11.24
N GLY A 124 -7.66 -17.01 -10.55
CA GLY A 124 -7.06 -16.70 -9.25
C GLY A 124 -7.78 -17.41 -8.11
N HIS A 125 -7.01 -18.12 -7.28
CA HIS A 125 -7.45 -18.72 -6.03
C HIS A 125 -6.58 -18.20 -4.88
N GLN A 126 -7.02 -18.33 -3.63
CA GLN A 126 -6.17 -18.07 -2.47
C GLN A 126 -4.89 -18.93 -2.55
N TRP A 127 -3.77 -18.24 -2.78
CA TRP A 127 -2.38 -18.72 -2.73
C TRP A 127 -1.84 -19.47 -3.95
N TYR A 128 -2.62 -19.63 -5.03
CA TYR A 128 -2.16 -20.27 -6.26
C TYR A 128 -2.96 -19.82 -7.48
N TRP A 129 -2.44 -20.12 -8.67
CA TRP A 129 -3.10 -19.82 -9.95
C TRP A 129 -3.45 -21.11 -10.68
N THR A 130 -4.65 -21.17 -11.25
CA THR A 130 -5.06 -22.24 -12.17
C THR A 130 -5.03 -21.71 -13.60
N TYR A 131 -4.42 -22.48 -14.50
CA TYR A 131 -4.34 -22.15 -15.92
C TYR A 131 -5.11 -23.20 -16.73
N GLU A 132 -6.00 -22.74 -17.61
CA GLU A 132 -6.69 -23.58 -18.59
C GLU A 132 -6.37 -23.10 -20.01
N ILE A 133 -5.81 -23.97 -20.84
CA ILE A 133 -5.43 -23.65 -22.22
C ILE A 133 -6.45 -24.30 -23.16
N ASP A 134 -7.21 -23.47 -23.88
CA ASP A 134 -8.16 -23.93 -24.88
C ASP A 134 -7.46 -24.14 -26.22
N THR A 135 -7.09 -25.40 -26.47
CA THR A 135 -6.41 -25.85 -27.69
C THR A 135 -7.34 -25.89 -28.91
N LYS A 136 -8.65 -25.60 -28.75
CA LYS A 136 -9.66 -25.71 -29.82
C LYS A 136 -9.54 -24.66 -30.93
N LEU A 137 -8.83 -23.55 -30.73
CA LEU A 137 -8.79 -22.43 -31.70
C LEU A 137 -7.52 -22.35 -32.55
N GLY A 138 -6.53 -23.22 -32.31
CA GLY A 138 -5.35 -23.39 -33.17
C GLY A 138 -5.57 -24.38 -34.32
N THR A 139 -6.83 -24.66 -34.66
CA THR A 139 -7.21 -25.72 -35.59
C THR A 139 -6.73 -25.48 -37.01
N ASP A 140 -6.47 -24.26 -37.47
CA ASP A 140 -6.04 -24.09 -38.87
C ASP A 140 -4.57 -24.49 -39.12
N VAL A 141 -3.72 -24.52 -38.08
CA VAL A 141 -2.33 -24.98 -38.23
C VAL A 141 -2.24 -26.49 -38.08
N LEU A 142 -3.00 -27.09 -37.16
CA LEU A 142 -2.97 -28.53 -36.88
C LEU A 142 -3.95 -29.35 -37.74
N VAL A 143 -5.13 -28.82 -38.09
CA VAL A 143 -6.11 -29.51 -38.97
C VAL A 143 -5.60 -29.58 -40.41
N ASN A 144 -4.90 -28.55 -40.90
CA ASN A 144 -4.24 -28.61 -42.21
C ASN A 144 -3.02 -29.57 -42.24
N LEU A 145 -2.46 -29.93 -41.08
CA LEU A 145 -1.39 -30.92 -40.97
C LEU A 145 -1.91 -32.36 -40.83
N PHE A 146 -3.11 -32.56 -40.28
CA PHE A 146 -3.52 -33.88 -39.77
C PHE A 146 -4.86 -34.45 -40.26
N ASP A 147 -5.62 -33.74 -41.11
CA ASP A 147 -6.78 -34.25 -41.87
C ASP A 147 -7.71 -35.22 -41.09
N ALA A 148 -7.92 -34.92 -39.81
CA ALA A 148 -8.69 -35.73 -38.89
C ALA A 148 -9.27 -34.84 -37.78
N ASN A 149 -10.56 -35.03 -37.51
CA ASN A 149 -11.30 -34.40 -36.41
C ASN A 149 -10.80 -34.94 -35.05
N PHE A 150 -9.60 -34.52 -34.62
CA PHE A 150 -9.11 -34.74 -33.27
C PHE A 150 -9.53 -33.56 -32.38
N ASN A 151 -10.51 -33.79 -31.51
CA ASN A 151 -10.78 -32.87 -30.40
C ASN A 151 -9.65 -33.00 -29.38
N PHE A 152 -8.77 -32.01 -29.32
CA PHE A 152 -7.80 -31.94 -28.22
C PHE A 152 -8.55 -31.63 -26.90
N PRO A 153 -8.23 -32.34 -25.81
CA PRO A 153 -8.74 -32.00 -24.48
C PRO A 153 -8.17 -30.65 -24.01
N ILE A 154 -8.91 -29.96 -23.14
CA ILE A 154 -8.47 -28.73 -22.48
C ILE A 154 -7.33 -29.10 -21.53
N LEU A 155 -6.19 -28.42 -21.63
CA LEU A 155 -5.07 -28.61 -20.72
C LEU A 155 -5.30 -27.72 -19.49
N GLN A 156 -5.47 -28.32 -18.32
CA GLN A 156 -5.69 -27.62 -17.05
C GLN A 156 -4.65 -28.04 -16.02
N PHE A 157 -4.02 -27.07 -15.36
CA PHE A 157 -3.10 -27.33 -14.25
C PHE A 157 -3.07 -26.18 -13.24
N ASP A 158 -2.79 -26.55 -11.99
CA ASP A 158 -2.55 -25.61 -10.89
C ASP A 158 -1.06 -25.32 -10.73
N SER A 159 -0.74 -24.09 -10.37
CA SER A 159 0.62 -23.56 -10.18
C SER A 159 0.80 -23.08 -8.75
N TYR A 160 1.57 -23.83 -7.97
CA TYR A 160 1.88 -23.62 -6.56
C TYR A 160 3.33 -23.15 -6.36
N MET A 161 3.56 -22.35 -5.33
CA MET A 161 4.90 -21.89 -4.96
C MET A 161 5.79 -23.04 -4.44
N ILE A 162 7.04 -23.11 -4.92
CA ILE A 162 8.06 -24.01 -4.38
C ILE A 162 8.76 -23.36 -3.18
N LYS A 163 8.88 -24.09 -2.06
CA LYS A 163 9.67 -23.69 -0.89
C LYS A 163 11.13 -24.15 -1.06
N ASP A 164 11.89 -23.49 -1.91
CA ASP A 164 13.33 -23.80 -2.05
C ASP A 164 14.15 -23.17 -0.91
N SER A 165 14.98 -23.98 -0.25
CA SER A 165 15.85 -23.59 0.88
C SER A 165 17.20 -22.98 0.46
N GLU A 166 17.55 -23.01 -0.83
CA GLU A 166 18.93 -22.71 -1.28
C GLU A 166 19.05 -21.51 -2.24
N LYS A 167 17.95 -21.04 -2.82
CA LYS A 167 17.95 -19.86 -3.71
C LYS A 167 17.07 -18.77 -3.12
N ASN A 168 17.65 -17.60 -2.85
CA ASN A 168 16.99 -16.42 -2.25
C ASN A 168 15.91 -15.75 -3.14
N ARG A 169 15.24 -16.47 -4.05
CA ARG A 169 14.13 -15.95 -4.87
C ARG A 169 12.83 -16.68 -4.52
N LEU A 170 12.00 -16.03 -3.70
CA LEU A 170 10.68 -16.49 -3.25
C LEU A 170 9.58 -16.47 -4.35
N LEU A 171 9.96 -16.58 -5.63
CA LEU A 171 9.04 -16.40 -6.78
C LEU A 171 8.92 -17.62 -7.69
N ASN A 172 9.51 -18.76 -7.33
CA ASN A 172 9.47 -19.96 -8.17
C ASN A 172 8.21 -20.79 -7.92
N VAL A 173 7.72 -21.47 -8.96
CA VAL A 173 6.52 -22.33 -8.91
C VAL A 173 6.82 -23.74 -9.41
N ASP A 174 6.00 -24.70 -9.01
CA ASP A 174 6.09 -26.11 -9.39
C ASP A 174 5.84 -26.32 -10.90
N LYS A 175 4.86 -25.61 -11.45
CA LYS A 175 4.47 -25.63 -12.86
C LYS A 175 4.39 -24.21 -13.39
N CYS A 176 5.32 -23.84 -14.28
CA CYS A 176 5.30 -22.56 -14.99
C CYS A 176 4.33 -22.62 -16.19
N LEU A 177 3.72 -21.47 -16.52
CA LEU A 177 2.90 -21.33 -17.73
C LEU A 177 3.81 -21.21 -18.96
N VAL A 178 3.78 -22.19 -19.86
CA VAL A 178 4.62 -22.21 -21.07
C VAL A 178 3.86 -21.63 -22.27
N LEU A 179 4.47 -20.68 -22.99
CA LEU A 179 3.88 -20.01 -24.15
C LEU A 179 4.84 -20.04 -25.37
N PRO A 180 4.33 -20.12 -26.61
CA PRO A 180 5.14 -20.06 -27.81
C PRO A 180 5.59 -18.63 -28.15
N ASN A 181 6.83 -18.49 -28.61
CA ASN A 181 7.39 -17.24 -29.11
C ASN A 181 6.76 -16.84 -30.47
N GLY A 182 6.43 -15.56 -30.62
CA GLY A 182 6.11 -14.94 -31.93
C GLY A 182 4.65 -15.04 -32.36
N HIS A 183 3.74 -15.32 -31.42
CA HIS A 183 2.30 -15.44 -31.68
C HIS A 183 1.48 -14.59 -30.70
N ASN A 184 0.31 -14.13 -31.16
CA ASN A 184 -0.65 -13.43 -30.31
C ASN A 184 -1.49 -14.44 -29.53
N ILE A 185 -1.53 -14.30 -28.21
CA ILE A 185 -2.25 -15.21 -27.32
C ILE A 185 -3.31 -14.41 -26.56
N CYS A 186 -4.56 -14.87 -26.59
CA CYS A 186 -5.65 -14.24 -25.86
C CYS A 186 -5.72 -14.81 -24.45
N PHE A 187 -5.80 -13.93 -23.47
CA PHE A 187 -5.97 -14.31 -22.07
C PHE A 187 -7.31 -13.85 -21.54
N TYR A 188 -7.94 -14.70 -20.73
CA TYR A 188 -9.13 -14.41 -19.95
C TYR A 188 -8.82 -14.59 -18.47
N ILE A 189 -8.89 -13.52 -17.68
CA ILE A 189 -8.61 -13.57 -16.24
C ILE A 189 -9.92 -13.45 -15.46
N THR A 190 -10.09 -14.30 -14.45
CA THR A 190 -11.12 -14.18 -13.42
C THR A 190 -10.60 -14.69 -12.08
N SER A 191 -11.36 -14.53 -11.01
CA SER A 191 -11.06 -15.14 -9.72
C SER A 191 -12.25 -15.91 -9.16
N HIS A 192 -11.96 -16.92 -8.34
CA HIS A 192 -12.99 -17.76 -7.73
C HIS A 192 -13.51 -17.17 -6.40
N ASP A 193 -12.65 -16.48 -5.65
CA ASP A 193 -12.90 -16.09 -4.27
C ASP A 193 -12.87 -14.56 -4.07
N VAL A 194 -11.67 -13.98 -4.07
CA VAL A 194 -11.40 -12.57 -3.78
C VAL A 194 -10.77 -11.90 -5.00
N ILE A 195 -10.52 -10.60 -4.89
CA ILE A 195 -9.81 -9.87 -5.94
C ILE A 195 -8.33 -10.26 -5.88
N HIS A 196 -7.78 -10.69 -7.03
CA HIS A 196 -6.33 -10.90 -7.21
C HIS A 196 -5.83 -9.97 -8.31
N ALA A 197 -4.51 -9.84 -8.48
CA ALA A 197 -3.94 -9.21 -9.67
C ALA A 197 -2.91 -10.11 -10.32
N TRP A 198 -3.11 -10.46 -11.58
CA TRP A 198 -2.12 -11.17 -12.36
C TRP A 198 -1.12 -10.16 -12.93
N ALA A 199 0.03 -10.01 -12.27
CA ALA A 199 1.04 -9.01 -12.61
C ALA A 199 2.40 -9.63 -12.94
N VAL A 200 2.82 -9.45 -14.20
CA VAL A 200 4.15 -9.87 -14.70
C VAL A 200 4.87 -8.63 -15.23
N PRO A 201 5.74 -8.00 -14.41
CA PRO A 201 6.33 -6.70 -14.74
C PRO A 201 7.12 -6.68 -16.06
N GLN A 202 7.89 -7.73 -16.36
CA GLN A 202 8.73 -7.79 -17.56
C GLN A 202 7.91 -7.87 -18.86
N LEU A 203 6.67 -8.36 -18.79
CA LEU A 203 5.71 -8.38 -19.90
C LEU A 203 4.84 -7.11 -19.95
N GLY A 204 4.97 -6.20 -18.97
CA GLY A 204 4.18 -4.98 -18.89
C GLY A 204 2.70 -5.22 -18.61
N ILE A 205 2.36 -6.28 -17.87
CA ILE A 205 0.99 -6.67 -17.56
C ILE A 205 0.73 -6.56 -16.06
N LYS A 206 -0.35 -5.87 -15.69
CA LYS A 206 -1.01 -5.94 -14.39
C LYS A 206 -2.51 -5.89 -14.65
N ILE A 207 -3.21 -6.99 -14.40
CA ILE A 207 -4.67 -7.07 -14.61
C ILE A 207 -5.34 -7.69 -13.40
N ASP A 208 -6.40 -7.05 -12.93
CA ASP A 208 -7.14 -7.49 -11.76
C ASP A 208 -8.09 -8.64 -12.13
N ALA A 209 -7.97 -9.74 -11.40
CA ALA A 209 -8.87 -10.87 -11.42
C ALA A 209 -10.02 -10.61 -10.44
N LEU A 210 -11.23 -10.39 -10.95
CA LEU A 210 -12.40 -10.03 -10.17
C LEU A 210 -13.41 -11.19 -10.14
N PRO A 211 -13.98 -11.54 -8.98
CA PRO A 211 -14.90 -12.66 -8.89
C PRO A 211 -16.21 -12.33 -9.62
N GLY A 212 -16.62 -13.21 -10.52
CA GLY A 212 -17.82 -13.03 -11.36
C GLY A 212 -17.65 -12.08 -12.55
N ARG A 213 -16.43 -11.60 -12.84
CA ARG A 213 -16.11 -10.87 -14.08
C ARG A 213 -14.97 -11.55 -14.83
N LEU A 214 -15.07 -11.58 -16.15
CA LEU A 214 -14.02 -12.05 -17.06
C LEU A 214 -13.35 -10.85 -17.71
N MET A 215 -12.08 -10.63 -17.38
CA MET A 215 -11.23 -9.63 -18.01
C MET A 215 -10.49 -10.27 -19.19
N ARG A 216 -10.31 -9.53 -20.28
CA ARG A 216 -9.63 -10.03 -21.49
C ARG A 216 -8.42 -9.15 -21.81
N PHE A 217 -7.32 -9.76 -22.23
CA PHE A 217 -6.18 -9.06 -22.82
C PHE A 217 -5.44 -9.94 -23.83
N VAL A 218 -4.61 -9.33 -24.69
CA VAL A 218 -3.77 -10.03 -25.67
C VAL A 218 -2.30 -9.82 -25.33
N LEU A 219 -1.52 -10.89 -25.39
CA LEU A 219 -0.06 -10.86 -25.20
C LEU A 219 0.64 -11.30 -26.49
N TYR A 220 1.66 -10.53 -26.85
CA TYR A 220 2.66 -10.86 -27.86
C TYR A 220 4.05 -10.72 -27.23
N SER A 221 4.92 -11.71 -27.45
CA SER A 221 6.33 -11.62 -27.06
C SER A 221 7.20 -12.36 -28.08
N SER A 222 8.35 -11.75 -28.40
CA SER A 222 9.34 -12.25 -29.34
C SER A 222 10.61 -12.79 -28.66
N ILE A 223 10.72 -12.63 -27.35
CA ILE A 223 11.94 -12.87 -26.58
C ILE A 223 11.77 -14.14 -25.75
N GLU A 224 12.71 -15.08 -25.90
CA GLU A 224 12.73 -16.34 -25.16
C GLU A 224 13.26 -16.09 -23.73
N GLY A 225 12.62 -16.69 -22.73
CA GLY A 225 13.04 -16.55 -21.35
C GLY A 225 11.97 -16.91 -20.32
N VAL A 226 12.40 -16.95 -19.06
CA VAL A 226 11.52 -17.14 -17.90
C VAL A 226 11.25 -15.78 -17.25
N TYR A 227 9.98 -15.43 -17.15
CA TYR A 227 9.49 -14.18 -16.59
C TYR A 227 8.74 -14.44 -15.29
N TYR A 228 9.10 -13.69 -14.26
CA TYR A 228 8.50 -13.82 -12.93
C TYR A 228 7.54 -12.67 -12.66
N GLY A 229 6.46 -12.97 -11.98
CA GLY A 229 5.44 -12.06 -11.51
C GLY A 229 4.95 -12.44 -10.13
N GLN A 230 4.04 -11.64 -9.59
CA GLN A 230 3.41 -11.91 -8.30
C GLN A 230 2.02 -11.29 -8.27
N CYS A 231 1.16 -11.81 -7.40
CA CYS A 231 -0.07 -11.10 -7.10
C CYS A 231 0.26 -9.70 -6.55
N SER A 232 -0.45 -8.66 -7.02
CA SER A 232 -0.23 -7.27 -6.54
C SER A 232 -1.44 -6.63 -5.85
N GLU A 233 -2.55 -7.37 -5.69
CA GLU A 233 -3.68 -6.96 -4.83
C GLU A 233 -3.82 -7.85 -3.61
N LEU A 234 -4.02 -7.22 -2.44
CA LEU A 234 -4.14 -7.84 -1.10
C LEU A 234 -5.27 -8.89 -1.05
N CYS A 235 -4.96 -10.09 -1.53
CA CYS A 235 -5.88 -11.22 -1.67
C CYS A 235 -5.90 -12.16 -0.45
N GLY A 236 -5.26 -11.77 0.66
CA GLY A 236 -5.27 -12.51 1.92
C GLY A 236 -3.90 -12.53 2.62
N VAL A 237 -3.80 -13.31 3.69
CA VAL A 237 -2.64 -13.36 4.60
C VAL A 237 -1.32 -13.73 3.89
N ASN A 238 -1.39 -14.61 2.89
CA ASN A 238 -0.23 -15.06 2.10
C ASN A 238 -0.18 -14.40 0.72
N HIS A 239 -0.70 -13.17 0.58
CA HIS A 239 -0.68 -12.43 -0.67
C HIS A 239 0.74 -12.37 -1.29
N ALA A 240 1.77 -12.14 -0.47
CA ALA A 240 3.16 -12.10 -0.88
C ALA A 240 3.72 -13.44 -1.40
N PHE A 241 3.00 -14.55 -1.19
CA PHE A 241 3.40 -15.92 -1.53
C PHE A 241 2.57 -16.50 -2.68
N MET A 242 2.07 -15.63 -3.56
CA MET A 242 1.33 -16.01 -4.76
C MET A 242 2.11 -15.63 -6.03
N PRO A 243 3.23 -16.31 -6.32
CA PRO A 243 4.08 -16.01 -7.46
C PRO A 243 3.46 -16.47 -8.78
N ILE A 244 3.91 -15.84 -9.86
CA ILE A 244 3.53 -16.13 -11.24
C ILE A 244 4.83 -16.43 -11.99
N CYS A 245 4.87 -17.52 -12.76
CA CYS A 245 5.99 -17.85 -13.63
C CYS A 245 5.46 -18.11 -15.04
N VAL A 246 6.01 -17.39 -16.01
CA VAL A 246 5.69 -17.52 -17.43
C VAL A 246 6.98 -17.82 -18.19
N GLU A 247 7.01 -18.92 -18.93
CA GLU A 247 8.15 -19.32 -19.75
C GLU A 247 7.80 -19.20 -21.23
N ILE A 248 8.58 -18.41 -21.97
CA ILE A 248 8.39 -18.20 -23.41
C ILE A 248 9.44 -19.03 -24.15
N VAL A 249 8.98 -20.01 -24.91
CA VAL A 249 9.83 -21.01 -25.58
C VAL A 249 9.61 -21.02 -27.09
N LYS A 250 10.55 -21.63 -27.82
CA LYS A 250 10.40 -21.89 -29.27
C LYS A 250 9.18 -22.76 -29.53
N ASN A 251 8.52 -22.53 -30.67
CA ASN A 251 7.34 -23.29 -31.10
C ASN A 251 7.54 -24.83 -31.05
N LYS A 252 8.75 -25.32 -31.34
CA LYS A 252 9.07 -26.76 -31.22
C LYS A 252 8.93 -27.26 -29.77
N TYR A 253 9.57 -26.59 -28.82
CA TYR A 253 9.51 -26.95 -27.41
C TYR A 253 8.10 -26.79 -26.82
N PHE A 254 7.35 -25.78 -27.27
CA PHE A 254 5.95 -25.62 -26.87
C PHE A 254 5.08 -26.79 -27.31
N ILE A 255 5.25 -27.25 -28.56
CA ILE A 255 4.54 -28.43 -29.08
C ILE A 255 4.93 -29.68 -28.28
N ASP A 256 6.23 -29.88 -28.02
CA ASP A 256 6.74 -31.01 -27.24
C ASP A 256 6.15 -31.01 -25.82
N TRP A 257 6.07 -29.82 -25.19
CA TRP A 257 5.46 -29.63 -23.88
C TRP A 257 3.95 -29.92 -23.87
N ILE A 258 3.19 -29.51 -24.89
CA ILE A 258 1.77 -29.87 -25.01
C ILE A 258 1.60 -31.38 -25.12
N PHE A 259 2.38 -32.04 -25.99
CA PHE A 259 2.26 -33.49 -26.20
C PHE A 259 2.61 -34.30 -24.95
N LEU A 260 3.64 -33.87 -24.22
CA LEU A 260 4.05 -34.48 -22.97
C LEU A 260 3.02 -34.24 -21.86
N SER A 261 2.41 -33.05 -21.81
CA SER A 261 1.38 -32.70 -20.82
C SER A 261 0.03 -33.39 -21.06
N LEU A 262 -0.21 -33.87 -22.29
CA LEU A 262 -1.44 -34.58 -22.69
C LEU A 262 -1.31 -36.11 -22.70
N ASP A 263 -0.18 -36.67 -22.24
CA ASP A 263 0.11 -38.12 -22.23
C ASP A 263 -0.12 -38.81 -23.60
N ILE A 264 0.17 -38.11 -24.70
CA ILE A 264 -0.05 -38.66 -26.04
C ILE A 264 1.06 -39.65 -26.39
N ASN A 265 0.67 -40.87 -26.75
CA ASN A 265 1.53 -42.02 -27.01
C ASN A 265 2.74 -41.67 -27.93
N LEU A 266 3.97 -41.90 -27.44
CA LEU A 266 5.25 -41.49 -28.06
C LEU A 266 5.40 -41.94 -29.52
N VAL A 267 4.80 -43.10 -29.86
CA VAL A 267 4.78 -43.68 -31.21
C VAL A 267 3.99 -42.81 -32.21
N LYS A 268 2.86 -42.22 -31.77
CA LYS A 268 2.10 -41.26 -32.61
C LYS A 268 2.86 -39.95 -32.76
N TYR A 269 3.49 -39.47 -31.69
CA TYR A 269 4.29 -38.25 -31.69
C TYR A 269 5.48 -38.33 -32.68
N ILE A 270 6.26 -39.42 -32.64
CA ILE A 270 7.39 -39.63 -33.58
C ILE A 270 6.88 -39.79 -35.03
N PHE A 271 5.77 -40.51 -35.22
CA PHE A 271 5.20 -40.71 -36.56
C PHE A 271 4.75 -39.38 -37.20
N TYR A 272 4.12 -38.49 -36.43
CA TYR A 272 3.58 -37.24 -36.96
C TYR A 272 4.58 -36.07 -37.02
N VAL A 273 5.49 -35.96 -36.05
CA VAL A 273 6.47 -34.86 -36.00
C VAL A 273 7.67 -35.13 -36.91
N TYR A 274 8.11 -36.39 -37.00
CA TYR A 274 9.34 -36.73 -37.73
C TYR A 274 9.07 -37.53 -39.00
N ILE A 275 8.18 -38.53 -39.01
CA ILE A 275 8.03 -39.47 -40.13
C ILE A 275 7.10 -38.94 -41.24
N TYR A 276 5.99 -38.29 -40.89
CA TYR A 276 4.98 -37.78 -41.84
C TYR A 276 5.48 -36.66 -42.79
N PRO A 277 6.29 -35.67 -42.32
CA PRO A 277 6.87 -34.66 -43.21
C PRO A 277 7.89 -35.24 -44.20
N LEU A 278 8.62 -36.30 -43.78
CA LEU A 278 9.54 -37.06 -44.63
C LEU A 278 8.83 -37.82 -45.76
N TYR A 279 7.57 -38.24 -45.56
CA TYR A 279 6.74 -38.91 -46.57
C TYR A 279 6.01 -37.95 -47.53
N THR A 280 5.72 -36.71 -47.09
CA THR A 280 4.91 -35.73 -47.85
C THR A 280 5.72 -34.62 -48.52
N GLY A 281 7.02 -34.49 -48.18
CA GLY A 281 7.95 -33.55 -48.83
C GLY A 281 7.79 -32.09 -48.43
N LEU A 282 7.08 -31.79 -47.33
CA LEU A 282 6.97 -30.42 -46.80
C LEU A 282 8.21 -30.06 -45.95
N PRO A 283 8.84 -28.88 -46.14
CA PRO A 283 10.02 -28.49 -45.39
C PRO A 283 9.67 -28.18 -43.93
N VAL A 284 10.48 -28.72 -43.02
CA VAL A 284 10.42 -28.45 -41.58
C VAL A 284 10.71 -26.98 -41.32
N ALA A 285 9.84 -26.38 -40.51
CA ALA A 285 9.69 -24.95 -40.24
C ALA A 285 11.01 -24.18 -40.08
N ASN A 286 11.23 -23.21 -40.97
CA ASN A 286 11.96 -21.98 -40.71
C ASN A 286 11.43 -20.88 -41.64
N GLY A 287 10.53 -20.05 -41.12
CA GLY A 287 10.06 -18.81 -41.76
C GLY A 287 8.82 -18.95 -42.65
N TRP A 288 7.63 -18.75 -42.09
CA TRP A 288 6.42 -18.49 -42.87
C TRP A 288 6.16 -16.99 -42.96
N ASN A 289 6.03 -16.47 -44.18
CA ASN A 289 5.69 -15.08 -44.47
C ASN A 289 4.38 -15.06 -45.29
N PRO A 290 3.28 -14.46 -44.79
CA PRO A 290 1.92 -14.68 -45.32
C PRO A 290 1.64 -14.00 -46.68
N LYS A 291 2.60 -13.27 -47.26
CA LYS A 291 2.41 -12.54 -48.53
C LYS A 291 2.40 -13.40 -49.80
N TYR A 292 2.80 -14.67 -49.75
CA TYR A 292 3.01 -15.49 -50.96
C TYR A 292 1.88 -16.45 -51.34
N VAL A 293 0.76 -16.46 -50.61
CA VAL A 293 -0.33 -17.45 -50.80
C VAL A 293 -1.19 -17.19 -52.06
N LYS A 294 -1.03 -16.06 -52.76
CA LYS A 294 -1.90 -15.71 -53.91
C LYS A 294 -1.38 -16.05 -55.31
N ALA A 295 -0.25 -16.76 -55.47
CA ALA A 295 0.32 -17.00 -56.80
C ALA A 295 0.59 -18.48 -57.14
N ARG A 296 -0.36 -19.05 -57.89
CA ARG A 296 -0.21 -20.00 -59.03
C ARG A 296 0.55 -21.33 -58.89
N ALA A 297 -0.18 -22.39 -59.24
CA ALA A 297 0.12 -23.44 -60.22
C ALA A 297 1.57 -23.56 -60.77
N LYS A 298 2.09 -24.80 -60.69
CA LYS A 298 3.34 -25.35 -61.25
C LYS A 298 4.64 -24.86 -60.62
N LEU A 299 5.14 -25.64 -59.65
CA LEU A 299 6.57 -25.70 -59.29
C LEU A 299 7.07 -27.12 -59.52
N ASN A 300 7.81 -27.32 -60.61
CA ASN A 300 8.69 -28.48 -60.78
C ASN A 300 9.91 -28.26 -59.87
N LEU A 301 10.09 -29.08 -58.84
CA LEU A 301 11.30 -29.07 -58.01
C LEU A 301 12.37 -29.96 -58.65
N VAL A 302 13.44 -29.34 -59.12
CA VAL A 302 14.69 -30.00 -59.51
C VAL A 302 15.47 -30.30 -58.23
N TRP A 303 15.69 -31.58 -57.92
CA TRP A 303 16.54 -32.02 -56.83
C TRP A 303 18.00 -32.08 -57.30
N ASN A 304 18.92 -31.37 -56.63
CA ASN A 304 20.34 -31.35 -56.96
C ASN A 304 21.11 -32.29 -56.01
N PRO A 305 21.69 -33.40 -56.47
CA PRO A 305 22.18 -34.49 -55.60
C PRO A 305 23.65 -34.29 -55.14
N SER A 306 24.09 -33.05 -54.91
CA SER A 306 25.51 -32.71 -54.72
C SER A 306 25.85 -31.99 -53.41
N SER A 307 24.99 -32.03 -52.40
CA SER A 307 25.34 -31.59 -51.03
C SER A 307 25.76 -32.78 -50.16
N PRO A 308 27.05 -32.94 -49.80
CA PRO A 308 27.47 -33.92 -48.80
C PRO A 308 27.01 -33.51 -47.40
N ILE A 309 26.65 -34.50 -46.57
CA ILE A 309 26.39 -34.33 -45.14
C ILE A 309 27.76 -34.47 -44.45
N ASP A 310 28.26 -33.40 -43.83
CA ASP A 310 29.54 -33.41 -43.13
C ASP A 310 29.39 -34.02 -41.73
N ILE A 311 29.91 -35.23 -41.54
CA ILE A 311 30.08 -35.89 -40.23
C ILE A 311 31.58 -36.07 -39.99
N PRO A 312 32.14 -35.64 -38.84
CA PRO A 312 33.57 -35.71 -38.58
C PRO A 312 34.08 -37.17 -38.49
N TYR A 313 35.28 -37.39 -39.03
CA TYR A 313 35.93 -38.71 -39.20
C TYR A 313 36.37 -39.39 -37.88
N SER A 314 36.28 -38.71 -36.74
CA SER A 314 36.72 -39.23 -35.44
C SER A 314 35.93 -40.45 -34.94
N ASP A 315 34.67 -40.58 -35.37
CA ASP A 315 33.74 -41.52 -34.76
C ASP A 315 33.80 -42.93 -35.38
N PHE A 316 34.59 -43.11 -36.45
CA PHE A 316 34.65 -44.36 -37.24
C PHE A 316 36.05 -44.99 -37.29
N LEU A 317 36.99 -44.52 -36.46
CA LEU A 317 38.40 -44.96 -36.43
C LEU A 317 38.61 -46.46 -36.13
N HIS A 318 37.59 -47.16 -35.65
CA HIS A 318 37.69 -48.56 -35.22
C HIS A 318 37.08 -49.60 -36.18
N MET A 319 36.58 -49.20 -37.35
CA MET A 319 35.91 -50.13 -38.30
C MET A 319 36.74 -50.43 -39.57
N ASP A 320 36.79 -51.71 -39.94
CA ASP A 320 37.51 -52.18 -41.14
C ASP A 320 36.86 -51.70 -42.45
N ASN A 321 37.68 -51.20 -43.39
CA ASN A 321 37.21 -50.69 -44.69
C ASN A 321 36.44 -51.71 -45.55
N ASN A 322 36.67 -53.01 -45.33
CA ASN A 322 35.93 -54.08 -46.00
C ASN A 322 34.51 -54.28 -45.43
N TYR A 323 34.29 -53.91 -44.16
CA TYR A 323 32.97 -53.94 -43.52
C TYR A 323 32.09 -52.81 -44.05
N LEU A 324 32.63 -51.60 -44.18
CA LEU A 324 31.93 -50.42 -44.71
C LEU A 324 31.48 -50.61 -46.17
N ARG A 325 32.32 -51.24 -47.00
CA ARG A 325 31.97 -51.54 -48.40
C ARG A 325 30.82 -52.54 -48.55
N ARG A 326 30.67 -53.51 -47.63
CA ARG A 326 29.53 -54.44 -47.63
C ARG A 326 28.21 -53.76 -47.29
N HIS A 327 28.26 -52.66 -46.53
CA HIS A 327 27.10 -51.85 -46.17
C HIS A 327 26.88 -50.65 -47.09
N GLY A 328 27.57 -50.62 -48.24
CA GLY A 328 27.33 -49.63 -49.29
C GLY A 328 27.99 -48.28 -49.04
N PHE A 329 29.09 -48.21 -48.29
CA PHE A 329 29.87 -46.98 -48.07
C PHE A 329 31.37 -47.19 -48.35
N GLU A 330 32.06 -46.13 -48.75
CA GLU A 330 33.49 -46.09 -49.07
C GLU A 330 34.12 -44.79 -48.54
N ILE A 331 35.35 -44.88 -48.02
CA ILE A 331 36.11 -43.74 -47.52
C ILE A 331 36.99 -43.19 -48.65
N THR A 332 36.92 -41.88 -48.91
CA THR A 332 37.74 -41.18 -49.90
C THR A 332 39.18 -40.97 -49.38
N LYS A 333 40.15 -40.74 -50.28
CA LYS A 333 41.55 -40.50 -49.90
C LYS A 333 41.77 -39.26 -49.01
N SER A 334 40.77 -38.37 -48.90
CA SER A 334 40.75 -37.19 -48.02
C SER A 334 40.09 -37.45 -46.66
N GLY A 335 39.68 -38.69 -46.35
CA GLY A 335 39.10 -39.05 -45.06
C GLY A 335 37.59 -38.80 -44.92
N GLN A 336 36.84 -38.73 -46.02
CA GLN A 336 35.38 -38.52 -46.00
C GLN A 336 34.60 -39.78 -46.40
N LEU A 337 33.44 -40.01 -45.79
CA LEU A 337 32.63 -41.22 -45.97
C LEU A 337 31.58 -41.01 -47.09
N ARG A 338 31.58 -41.86 -48.13
CA ARG A 338 30.77 -41.73 -49.37
C ARG A 338 29.93 -42.99 -49.62
N ARG A 339 28.64 -42.87 -49.96
CA ARG A 339 27.77 -44.04 -50.26
C ARG A 339 27.98 -44.57 -51.69
N ILE A 340 27.97 -45.89 -51.86
CA ILE A 340 28.08 -46.60 -53.15
C ILE A 340 26.67 -47.06 -53.59
N ALA A 341 26.22 -46.56 -54.75
CA ALA A 341 25.13 -47.05 -55.62
C ALA A 341 23.70 -46.43 -55.54
N SER A 342 22.89 -46.80 -56.56
CA SER A 342 22.07 -45.98 -57.47
C SER A 342 20.52 -46.07 -57.26
N PRO A 343 19.71 -45.22 -57.93
CA PRO A 343 18.31 -44.89 -57.53
C PRO A 343 17.22 -45.97 -57.64
N GLN A 344 17.52 -47.22 -58.00
CA GLN A 344 16.48 -48.18 -58.46
C GLN A 344 15.96 -49.20 -57.41
N MET A 345 16.41 -49.15 -56.15
CA MET A 345 16.03 -50.19 -55.16
C MET A 345 14.79 -49.91 -54.29
N TYR A 346 14.13 -48.75 -54.41
CA TYR A 346 13.05 -48.39 -53.46
C TYR A 346 11.72 -49.16 -53.60
N TYR A 347 11.61 -50.10 -54.55
CA TYR A 347 10.33 -50.73 -54.90
C TYR A 347 10.17 -52.22 -54.51
N ALA A 348 11.06 -52.80 -53.70
CA ALA A 348 10.95 -54.22 -53.35
C ALA A 348 10.93 -54.49 -51.83
N ASN A 349 9.78 -54.97 -51.35
CA ASN A 349 9.49 -55.71 -50.11
C ASN A 349 9.44 -54.95 -48.74
N PRO A 350 8.22 -54.71 -48.17
CA PRO A 350 8.05 -54.06 -46.87
C PRO A 350 8.46 -54.93 -45.66
N GLU A 351 8.51 -56.26 -45.80
CA GLU A 351 8.89 -57.17 -44.71
C GLU A 351 10.40 -57.17 -44.39
N GLU A 352 11.25 -56.84 -45.36
CA GLU A 352 12.69 -56.70 -45.10
C GLU A 352 12.98 -55.39 -44.37
N ALA A 353 12.33 -54.27 -44.76
CA ALA A 353 12.46 -52.99 -44.08
C ALA A 353 12.07 -53.04 -42.59
N LEU A 354 11.04 -53.82 -42.23
CA LEU A 354 10.65 -54.09 -40.84
C LEU A 354 11.72 -54.83 -40.04
N LYS A 355 12.42 -55.80 -40.65
CA LYS A 355 13.54 -56.51 -40.01
C LYS A 355 14.76 -55.62 -39.78
N TRP A 356 15.03 -54.67 -40.68
CA TRP A 356 16.09 -53.67 -40.52
C TRP A 356 15.75 -52.63 -39.43
N GLY A 357 14.47 -52.25 -39.31
CA GLY A 357 13.97 -51.40 -38.23
C GLY A 357 14.09 -52.04 -36.85
N ASP A 358 13.71 -53.31 -36.70
CA ASP A 358 13.80 -54.06 -35.44
C ASP A 358 15.25 -54.28 -34.97
N LEU A 359 16.19 -54.45 -35.90
CA LEU A 359 17.63 -54.60 -35.60
C LEU A 359 18.28 -53.26 -35.21
N ALA A 360 17.91 -52.17 -35.88
CA ALA A 360 18.34 -50.81 -35.51
C ALA A 360 17.78 -50.41 -34.13
N TRP A 361 16.53 -50.78 -33.85
CA TRP A 361 15.84 -50.55 -32.57
C TRP A 361 16.50 -51.31 -31.41
N LYS A 362 16.89 -52.59 -31.60
CA LYS A 362 17.61 -53.37 -30.59
C LYS A 362 19.02 -52.85 -30.30
N CYS A 363 19.72 -52.31 -31.30
CA CYS A 363 21.04 -51.68 -31.09
C CYS A 363 20.91 -50.31 -30.41
N HIS A 364 19.85 -49.56 -30.70
CA HIS A 364 19.60 -48.26 -30.08
C HIS A 364 19.14 -48.39 -28.62
N LEU A 365 18.29 -49.38 -28.30
CA LEU A 365 17.90 -49.70 -26.92
C LEU A 365 19.09 -50.09 -26.04
N LYS A 366 20.06 -50.84 -26.60
CA LYS A 366 21.28 -51.23 -25.88
C LYS A 366 22.18 -50.01 -25.57
N ASN A 367 22.31 -49.09 -26.52
CA ASN A 367 23.02 -47.82 -26.30
C ASN A 367 22.29 -46.86 -25.35
N ILE A 368 20.95 -46.94 -25.26
CA ILE A 368 20.16 -46.13 -24.33
C ILE A 368 20.24 -46.70 -22.91
N GLU A 369 20.23 -48.02 -22.74
CA GLU A 369 20.42 -48.69 -21.44
C GLU A 369 21.81 -48.43 -20.86
N ASP A 370 22.87 -48.50 -21.69
CA ASP A 370 24.25 -48.21 -21.26
C ASP A 370 24.46 -46.71 -20.92
N ASN A 371 23.76 -45.80 -21.61
CA ASN A 371 23.83 -44.35 -21.35
C ASN A 371 22.87 -43.86 -20.24
N PHE A 372 21.94 -44.70 -19.77
CA PHE A 372 20.95 -44.33 -18.75
C PHE A 372 21.59 -44.21 -17.35
N GLU A 373 22.66 -44.96 -17.06
CA GLU A 373 23.41 -44.85 -15.81
C GLU A 373 24.33 -43.61 -15.77
N ASP A 374 24.84 -43.16 -16.92
CA ASP A 374 25.67 -41.95 -17.04
C ASP A 374 24.80 -40.67 -17.04
N TYR A 375 23.62 -40.70 -17.67
CA TYR A 375 22.64 -39.61 -17.56
C TYR A 375 22.14 -39.39 -16.12
N LYS A 376 22.10 -40.46 -15.31
CA LYS A 376 21.69 -40.38 -13.90
C LYS A 376 22.76 -39.74 -13.01
N LYS A 377 24.03 -39.76 -13.42
CA LYS A 377 25.15 -39.07 -12.74
C LYS A 377 25.24 -37.60 -13.15
N GLU A 378 24.96 -37.27 -14.41
CA GLU A 378 24.95 -35.88 -14.90
C GLU A 378 23.80 -35.04 -14.32
N LEU A 379 22.66 -35.66 -13.96
CA LEU A 379 21.55 -34.98 -13.28
C LEU A 379 21.78 -34.70 -11.78
N THR A 380 22.90 -35.15 -11.20
CA THR A 380 23.18 -35.02 -9.76
C THR A 380 24.39 -34.13 -9.41
N LEU A 381 24.93 -33.36 -10.36
CA LEU A 381 26.05 -32.44 -10.10
C LEU A 381 25.60 -30.97 -10.13
N ASP A 382 25.90 -30.26 -9.05
CA ASP A 382 25.63 -28.85 -8.82
C ASP A 382 26.26 -27.92 -9.88
N PRO A 383 25.61 -26.81 -10.28
CA PRO A 383 26.09 -25.92 -11.34
C PRO A 383 27.22 -24.95 -10.95
N PHE A 384 28.04 -25.24 -9.93
CA PHE A 384 29.04 -24.29 -9.40
C PHE A 384 30.52 -24.57 -9.70
N GLU A 385 30.89 -25.64 -10.40
CA GLU A 385 32.30 -25.89 -10.75
C GLU A 385 32.53 -25.92 -12.27
N CYS A 386 32.60 -24.74 -12.91
CA CYS A 386 33.28 -24.54 -14.19
C CYS A 386 33.52 -23.03 -14.47
N VAL A 387 34.47 -22.41 -13.75
CA VAL A 387 35.11 -21.16 -14.21
C VAL A 387 36.62 -21.31 -14.05
N LEU A 388 37.31 -21.55 -15.16
CA LEU A 388 38.76 -21.42 -15.28
C LEU A 388 39.11 -19.94 -15.53
N TYR A 389 40.04 -19.43 -14.74
CA TYR A 389 40.59 -18.07 -14.78
C TYR A 389 41.26 -17.73 -16.13
N ALA A 390 40.86 -16.60 -16.72
CA ALA A 390 41.67 -15.83 -17.65
C ALA A 390 41.64 -14.37 -17.20
N ASP A 391 42.73 -13.89 -16.61
CA ASP A 391 42.84 -12.52 -16.08
C ASP A 391 43.01 -11.51 -17.24
N HIS A 392 42.00 -10.66 -17.44
CA HIS A 392 42.09 -9.42 -18.19
C HIS A 392 42.37 -8.27 -17.21
N ILE A 393 43.49 -7.57 -17.35
CA ILE A 393 43.75 -6.36 -16.54
C ILE A 393 43.13 -5.16 -17.26
N SER A 394 41.92 -4.79 -16.85
CA SER A 394 41.22 -3.60 -17.32
C SER A 394 41.42 -2.42 -16.37
N LEU A 395 41.81 -1.26 -16.89
CA LEU A 395 41.76 0.02 -16.16
C LEU A 395 40.81 0.95 -16.92
N PHE A 396 39.73 1.36 -16.27
CA PHE A 396 38.66 2.20 -16.82
C PHE A 396 37.94 1.62 -18.06
N GLY A 397 37.68 0.30 -18.08
CA GLY A 397 36.80 -0.33 -19.06
C GLY A 397 37.34 -0.47 -20.48
N HIS A 398 38.62 -0.15 -20.74
CA HIS A 398 39.27 -0.39 -22.01
C HIS A 398 40.51 -1.29 -21.87
N ASP A 399 40.68 -2.24 -22.80
CA ASP A 399 41.80 -3.18 -22.86
C ASP A 399 43.03 -2.53 -23.51
N ILE A 400 44.05 -2.22 -22.72
CA ILE A 400 45.25 -1.48 -23.17
C ILE A 400 46.32 -2.42 -23.77
N LEU A 401 46.24 -3.73 -23.50
CA LEU A 401 47.21 -4.74 -23.93
C LEU A 401 46.50 -6.02 -24.35
N SER A 402 46.68 -6.43 -25.61
CA SER A 402 46.27 -7.76 -26.08
C SER A 402 47.51 -8.60 -26.41
N TYR A 403 47.54 -9.84 -25.90
CA TYR A 403 48.58 -10.82 -26.18
C TYR A 403 48.10 -11.79 -27.26
N ASN A 404 48.79 -11.85 -28.39
CA ASN A 404 48.41 -12.77 -29.45
C ASN A 404 49.12 -14.13 -29.26
N ILE A 405 48.33 -15.17 -28.94
CA ILE A 405 48.83 -16.51 -28.57
C ILE A 405 49.53 -17.23 -29.74
N GLN A 406 49.19 -16.90 -30.99
CA GLN A 406 49.82 -17.50 -32.17
C GLN A 406 51.19 -16.89 -32.52
N SER A 407 51.47 -15.64 -32.13
CA SER A 407 52.72 -14.92 -32.48
C SER A 407 53.61 -14.51 -31.31
N LYS A 408 53.15 -14.68 -30.05
CA LYS A 408 53.87 -14.34 -28.80
C LYS A 408 54.44 -12.91 -28.72
N THR A 409 53.72 -11.91 -29.21
CA THR A 409 54.07 -10.48 -29.06
C THR A 409 52.88 -9.64 -28.58
N PHE A 410 53.17 -8.53 -27.89
CA PHE A 410 52.18 -7.58 -27.37
C PHE A 410 52.07 -6.34 -28.27
N LEU A 411 50.84 -5.88 -28.53
CA LEU A 411 50.54 -4.67 -29.31
C LEU A 411 49.79 -3.64 -28.45
N PHE A 412 50.25 -2.38 -28.50
CA PHE A 412 49.57 -1.23 -27.88
C PHE A 412 48.78 -0.45 -28.93
N GLN A 413 47.52 -0.15 -28.65
CA GLN A 413 46.70 0.77 -29.44
C GLN A 413 46.53 2.12 -28.72
N LYS A 414 46.51 3.22 -29.49
CA LYS A 414 46.45 4.59 -28.99
C LYS A 414 45.05 5.18 -29.30
N TYR A 415 44.37 5.74 -28.29
CA TYR A 415 43.06 6.41 -28.45
C TYR A 415 43.17 7.90 -28.10
N GLU A 416 42.43 8.74 -28.83
CA GLU A 416 42.21 10.18 -28.54
C GLU A 416 40.91 10.33 -27.72
N ILE A 417 40.94 11.16 -26.67
CA ILE A 417 39.82 11.37 -25.73
C ILE A 417 39.20 12.74 -25.98
N ASP A 418 37.89 12.80 -26.20
CA ASP A 418 37.13 14.03 -26.39
C ASP A 418 36.84 14.76 -25.06
N ALA A 419 36.88 16.10 -25.10
CA ALA A 419 36.77 16.97 -23.91
C ALA A 419 35.43 16.90 -23.16
N ILE A 420 34.39 16.31 -23.77
CA ILE A 420 33.05 16.14 -23.18
C ILE A 420 33.03 14.96 -22.19
N ASP A 421 33.76 13.88 -22.49
CA ASP A 421 33.88 12.70 -21.63
C ASP A 421 34.70 13.00 -20.36
N ALA A 422 35.70 13.88 -20.47
CA ALA A 422 36.43 14.39 -19.32
C ALA A 422 35.55 15.27 -18.40
N LEU A 423 34.60 16.03 -18.97
CA LEU A 423 33.70 16.89 -18.20
C LEU A 423 32.59 16.10 -17.49
N LEU A 424 32.01 15.10 -18.17
CA LEU A 424 31.01 14.20 -17.60
C LEU A 424 31.59 13.31 -16.48
N SER A 425 32.83 12.84 -16.63
CA SER A 425 33.51 12.07 -15.59
C SER A 425 33.85 12.91 -14.35
N ILE A 426 34.23 14.19 -14.52
CA ILE A 426 34.45 15.12 -13.39
C ILE A 426 33.15 15.40 -12.63
N ILE A 427 32.03 15.62 -13.34
CA ILE A 427 30.70 15.82 -12.73
C ILE A 427 30.26 14.55 -11.98
N PHE A 428 30.51 13.37 -12.54
CA PHE A 428 30.22 12.08 -11.92
C PHE A 428 31.03 11.84 -10.63
N ILE A 429 32.31 12.19 -10.62
CA ILE A 429 33.17 12.10 -9.41
C ILE A 429 32.66 13.07 -8.32
N LEU A 430 32.21 14.27 -8.70
CA LEU A 430 31.63 15.23 -7.76
C LEU A 430 30.30 14.71 -7.16
N CYS A 431 29.41 14.14 -7.97
CA CYS A 431 28.14 13.58 -7.49
C CYS A 431 28.33 12.37 -6.57
N THR A 432 29.27 11.48 -6.88
CA THR A 432 29.57 10.30 -6.04
C THR A 432 30.21 10.69 -4.71
N ILE A 433 31.09 11.70 -4.69
CA ILE A 433 31.64 12.26 -3.45
C ILE A 433 30.54 12.90 -2.60
N ILE A 434 29.63 13.68 -3.20
CA ILE A 434 28.51 14.31 -2.48
C ILE A 434 27.56 13.26 -1.91
N MET A 435 27.20 12.24 -2.69
CA MET A 435 26.36 11.13 -2.24
C MET A 435 27.02 10.35 -1.10
N TYR A 436 28.32 10.11 -1.16
CA TYR A 436 29.07 9.47 -0.08
C TYR A 436 29.10 10.33 1.19
N ILE A 437 29.27 11.66 1.06
CA ILE A 437 29.22 12.59 2.19
C ILE A 437 27.82 12.61 2.83
N VAL A 438 26.76 12.62 2.01
CA VAL A 438 25.36 12.57 2.48
C VAL A 438 25.07 11.25 3.18
N PHE A 439 25.45 10.11 2.59
CA PHE A 439 25.28 8.80 3.22
C PHE A 439 26.11 8.65 4.50
N TYR A 440 27.33 9.20 4.54
CA TYR A 440 28.15 9.23 5.74
C TYR A 440 27.50 10.08 6.85
N HIS A 441 26.91 11.23 6.50
CA HIS A 441 26.17 12.06 7.45
C HIS A 441 24.86 11.42 7.93
N LEU A 442 24.12 10.74 7.05
CA LEU A 442 22.91 9.97 7.40
C LEU A 442 23.23 8.77 8.30
N LYS A 443 24.34 8.07 8.04
CA LYS A 443 24.84 6.98 8.89
C LYS A 443 25.28 7.51 10.26
N LYS A 444 25.87 8.71 10.32
CA LYS A 444 26.22 9.39 11.57
C LYS A 444 24.98 9.88 12.33
N LEU A 445 23.92 10.30 11.64
CA LEU A 445 22.63 10.66 12.22
C LEU A 445 21.89 9.45 12.79
N THR A 446 21.81 8.35 12.05
CA THR A 446 21.19 7.09 12.54
C THR A 446 21.96 6.48 13.71
N PHE A 447 23.28 6.60 13.73
CA PHE A 447 24.11 6.24 14.88
C PHE A 447 23.85 7.15 16.09
N LYS A 448 23.73 8.48 15.87
CA LYS A 448 23.34 9.43 16.91
C LYS A 448 21.94 9.20 17.46
N VAL A 449 20.97 8.78 16.64
CA VAL A 449 19.61 8.45 17.08
C VAL A 449 19.59 7.17 17.93
N LYS A 450 20.37 6.14 17.56
CA LYS A 450 20.55 4.94 18.39
C LYS A 450 21.24 5.25 19.72
N ILE A 451 22.22 6.15 19.72
CA ILE A 451 22.90 6.66 20.91
C ILE A 451 21.94 7.51 21.77
N LEU A 452 21.08 8.33 21.17
CA LEU A 452 20.06 9.12 21.88
C LEU A 452 19.00 8.23 22.54
N GLN A 453 18.52 7.19 21.85
CA GLN A 453 17.66 6.17 22.45
C GLN A 453 18.39 5.46 23.61
N HIS A 454 19.69 5.19 23.46
CA HIS A 454 20.51 4.63 24.53
C HIS A 454 20.64 5.58 25.73
N PHE A 455 20.79 6.89 25.53
CA PHE A 455 20.86 7.91 26.60
C PHE A 455 19.52 8.11 27.32
N ILE A 456 18.40 8.09 26.59
CA ILE A 456 17.06 8.22 27.17
C ILE A 456 16.73 7.02 28.08
N ILE A 457 17.17 5.81 27.71
CA ILE A 457 16.92 4.58 28.47
C ILE A 457 17.84 4.45 29.70
N THR A 458 19.05 5.01 29.63
CA THR A 458 20.10 4.82 30.65
C THR A 458 20.31 6.01 31.59
N GLY A 459 19.82 7.21 31.24
CA GLY A 459 20.01 8.43 32.04
C GLY A 459 21.47 8.89 32.15
N MET A 460 22.34 8.46 31.21
CA MET A 460 23.74 8.88 31.11
C MET A 460 23.87 10.06 30.14
N ASN A 461 24.75 11.00 30.46
CA ASN A 461 25.14 12.08 29.54
C ASN A 461 26.22 11.59 28.55
N GLU A 462 26.36 12.25 27.40
CA GLU A 462 27.30 11.88 26.33
C GLU A 462 28.76 11.81 26.83
N GLU A 463 29.14 12.73 27.73
CA GLU A 463 30.46 12.76 28.37
C GLU A 463 30.72 11.57 29.33
N GLU A 464 29.69 11.08 30.02
CA GLU A 464 29.82 9.94 30.96
C GLU A 464 29.98 8.60 30.22
N TYR A 465 29.49 8.52 28.98
CA TYR A 465 29.52 7.33 28.15
C TYR A 465 30.89 7.14 27.49
N ASP A 466 31.50 8.22 27.02
CA ASP A 466 32.79 8.25 26.31
C ASP A 466 34.03 8.18 27.23
N HIS A 467 33.85 8.07 28.55
CA HIS A 467 34.98 7.83 29.45
C HIS A 467 35.63 6.45 29.19
N ASP A 468 36.80 6.50 28.55
CA ASP A 468 37.73 5.39 28.35
C ASP A 468 38.18 4.71 29.66
N ALA A 469 38.59 3.45 29.58
CA ALA A 469 39.07 2.68 30.73
C ALA A 469 40.31 3.29 31.44
N ARG A 470 41.00 4.24 30.79
CA ARG A 470 42.13 5.00 31.35
C ARG A 470 41.65 6.21 32.16
N THR A 471 40.71 7.00 31.64
CA THR A 471 40.14 8.15 32.36
C THR A 471 39.37 7.74 33.61
N LEU A 472 38.70 6.58 33.57
CA LEU A 472 38.04 6.00 34.76
C LEU A 472 39.01 5.58 35.89
N LYS A 473 40.30 5.37 35.60
CA LYS A 473 41.30 5.04 36.62
C LYS A 473 41.79 6.28 37.38
N ASP A 474 41.74 7.45 36.73
CA ASP A 474 42.26 8.70 37.27
C ASP A 474 41.19 9.50 38.06
N MET A 475 39.93 9.06 38.02
CA MET A 475 38.81 9.66 38.76
C MET A 475 38.76 9.27 40.24
N LYS A 476 38.13 10.12 41.06
CA LYS A 476 37.83 9.82 42.46
C LYS A 476 36.94 8.57 42.55
N LYS A 477 37.21 7.73 43.56
CA LYS A 477 36.60 6.40 43.70
C LYS A 477 35.07 6.43 43.74
N GLU A 478 34.48 7.44 44.38
CA GLU A 478 33.02 7.61 44.49
C GLU A 478 32.35 7.90 43.14
N GLU A 479 32.91 8.84 42.36
CA GLU A 479 32.39 9.18 41.02
C GLU A 479 32.53 8.00 40.04
N ARG A 480 33.66 7.28 40.14
CA ARG A 480 33.90 6.06 39.35
C ARG A 480 32.88 4.97 39.66
N GLU A 481 32.53 4.75 40.93
CA GLU A 481 31.56 3.72 41.32
C GLU A 481 30.13 4.06 40.86
N ILE A 482 29.75 5.35 40.87
CA ILE A 482 28.45 5.80 40.33
C ILE A 482 28.35 5.51 38.82
N ILE A 483 29.38 5.84 38.05
CA ILE A 483 29.38 5.59 36.59
C ILE A 483 29.38 4.09 36.29
N LEU A 484 30.14 3.28 37.04
CA LEU A 484 30.15 1.83 36.90
C LEU A 484 28.80 1.19 37.30
N ALA A 485 28.12 1.73 38.32
CA ALA A 485 26.79 1.29 38.72
C ALA A 485 25.75 1.58 37.63
N LYS A 486 25.75 2.79 37.04
CA LYS A 486 24.90 3.13 35.89
C LYS A 486 25.14 2.18 34.70
N ARG A 487 26.40 1.85 34.40
CA ARG A 487 26.76 0.90 33.31
C ARG A 487 26.29 -0.54 33.60
N ARG A 488 26.36 -1.00 34.85
CA ARG A 488 25.82 -2.33 35.26
C ARG A 488 24.31 -2.38 35.14
N PHE A 489 23.62 -1.35 35.64
CA PHE A 489 22.17 -1.22 35.54
C PHE A 489 21.69 -1.21 34.08
N ALA A 490 22.39 -0.50 33.19
CA ALA A 490 22.10 -0.48 31.76
C ALA A 490 22.22 -1.89 31.12
N LYS A 491 23.30 -2.63 31.44
CA LYS A 491 23.49 -4.01 30.96
C LYS A 491 22.40 -4.96 31.46
N GLU A 492 21.99 -4.83 32.73
CA GLU A 492 20.92 -5.65 33.30
C GLU A 492 19.57 -5.37 32.66
N ARG A 493 19.27 -4.12 32.31
CA ARG A 493 18.01 -3.75 31.66
C ARG A 493 17.94 -4.19 30.20
N ILE A 494 19.06 -4.11 29.48
CA ILE A 494 19.19 -4.67 28.12
C ILE A 494 19.02 -6.19 28.17
N LYS A 495 19.58 -6.83 29.20
CA LYS A 495 19.41 -8.26 29.43
C LYS A 495 17.95 -8.62 29.75
N GLN A 496 17.26 -7.87 30.61
CA GLN A 496 15.82 -8.03 30.86
C GLN A 496 14.96 -7.80 29.62
N TYR A 497 15.29 -6.82 28.79
CA TYR A 497 14.58 -6.55 27.54
C TYR A 497 14.73 -7.71 26.55
N ASN A 498 15.93 -8.28 26.46
CA ASN A 498 16.20 -9.44 25.62
C ASN A 498 15.64 -10.75 26.20
N ASP A 499 15.63 -10.90 27.53
CA ASP A 499 15.13 -12.09 28.22
C ASP A 499 13.60 -12.14 28.22
N ASN A 500 12.91 -11.00 28.28
CA ASN A 500 11.44 -10.91 28.17
C ASN A 500 10.90 -11.31 26.79
N ILE A 501 11.76 -11.40 25.77
CA ILE A 501 11.40 -11.88 24.42
C ILE A 501 11.73 -13.38 24.26
N SER A 502 12.25 -14.06 25.28
CA SER A 502 12.92 -15.35 25.10
C SER A 502 12.18 -16.57 25.65
N ALA A 503 11.95 -17.52 24.74
CA ALA A 503 11.76 -18.97 24.94
C ALA A 503 10.48 -19.47 25.64
N LYS A 504 9.94 -18.80 26.67
CA LYS A 504 8.76 -19.33 27.37
C LYS A 504 7.48 -19.15 26.57
N GLU A 505 7.26 -17.96 26.01
CA GLU A 505 6.14 -17.67 25.12
C GLU A 505 6.22 -18.45 23.79
N MET A 506 7.43 -18.65 23.26
CA MET A 506 7.65 -19.51 22.09
C MET A 506 7.42 -21.00 22.38
N ASN A 507 7.84 -21.51 23.54
CA ASN A 507 7.62 -22.92 23.91
C ASN A 507 6.17 -23.19 24.29
N ASP A 508 5.49 -22.24 24.93
CA ASP A 508 4.05 -22.32 25.22
C ASP A 508 3.27 -22.30 23.88
N ALA A 509 3.64 -21.42 22.94
CA ALA A 509 3.08 -21.41 21.58
C ALA A 509 3.36 -22.70 20.79
N TRP A 510 4.54 -23.31 20.95
CA TRP A 510 4.88 -24.59 20.31
C TRP A 510 4.15 -25.79 20.95
N SER A 511 3.92 -25.76 22.26
CA SER A 511 3.16 -26.81 22.94
C SER A 511 1.66 -26.77 22.55
N GLU A 512 1.09 -25.57 22.39
CA GLU A 512 -0.29 -25.37 21.90
C GLU A 512 -0.46 -25.70 20.40
N ALA A 513 0.57 -25.49 19.58
CA ALA A 513 0.55 -25.76 18.14
C ALA A 513 0.42 -27.25 17.78
N SER A 514 0.68 -28.17 18.74
CA SER A 514 0.59 -29.62 18.50
C SER A 514 -0.83 -30.18 18.56
N THR A 515 -1.81 -29.42 19.08
CA THR A 515 -3.17 -29.94 19.35
C THR A 515 -4.32 -29.08 18.85
N THR A 516 -4.08 -27.85 18.38
CA THR A 516 -5.13 -26.94 17.86
C THR A 516 -4.67 -26.19 16.61
N SER A 517 -5.60 -25.70 15.79
CA SER A 517 -5.32 -24.86 14.62
C SER A 517 -4.34 -23.74 14.98
N PRO A 518 -3.36 -23.41 14.11
CA PRO A 518 -2.35 -22.42 14.43
C PRO A 518 -3.02 -21.06 14.67
N LYS A 519 -2.96 -20.58 15.92
CA LYS A 519 -3.44 -19.24 16.31
C LYS A 519 -2.39 -18.22 15.88
N PHE A 520 -2.79 -17.24 15.07
CA PHE A 520 -1.87 -16.19 14.60
C PHE A 520 -2.03 -14.92 15.43
N TYR A 521 -0.90 -14.31 15.77
CA TYR A 521 -0.84 -12.99 16.39
C TYR A 521 -0.47 -11.97 15.32
N ILE A 522 -1.32 -10.99 15.07
CA ILE A 522 -1.00 -9.85 14.20
C ILE A 522 -0.93 -8.59 15.08
N GLY A 523 0.20 -7.89 15.00
CA GLY A 523 0.29 -6.50 15.43
C GLY A 523 -0.03 -5.59 14.26
N LEU A 524 -1.10 -4.80 14.37
CA LEU A 524 -1.47 -3.79 13.37
C LEU A 524 -0.90 -2.43 13.82
N GLU A 525 0.38 -2.21 13.57
CA GLU A 525 0.94 -0.86 13.55
C GLU A 525 0.50 -0.17 12.25
N ILE A 526 -0.64 0.51 12.28
CA ILE A 526 -1.13 1.26 11.13
C ILE A 526 -0.61 2.70 11.22
N ASP A 527 0.64 2.93 10.79
CA ASP A 527 1.21 4.29 10.68
C ASP A 527 0.44 5.20 9.69
N TYR A 528 -0.49 4.63 8.90
CA TYR A 528 -1.16 5.31 7.79
C TYR A 528 -2.61 5.73 8.05
N CYS A 529 -3.20 5.41 9.20
CA CYS A 529 -4.54 5.85 9.62
C CYS A 529 -4.52 6.18 11.11
N PHE A 530 -5.41 7.05 11.58
CA PHE A 530 -5.45 7.66 12.92
C PHE A 530 -5.56 6.69 14.13
N TYR A 531 -5.31 5.39 13.96
CA TYR A 531 -5.47 4.34 14.96
C TYR A 531 -4.24 3.44 15.11
N GLU A 532 -3.78 3.24 16.35
CA GLU A 532 -2.67 2.34 16.69
C GLU A 532 -3.22 1.15 17.52
N PHE A 533 -3.22 -0.08 16.98
CA PHE A 533 -3.75 -1.29 17.64
C PHE A 533 -2.75 -2.46 17.53
N SER A 534 -2.15 -2.93 18.63
CA SER A 534 -0.98 -3.81 18.51
C SER A 534 -1.18 -5.31 18.73
N CYS A 535 -2.36 -5.86 19.08
CA CYS A 535 -2.52 -7.31 19.26
C CYS A 535 -3.92 -7.87 18.91
N ILE A 536 -4.00 -8.68 17.84
CA ILE A 536 -5.19 -9.47 17.49
C ILE A 536 -4.81 -10.94 17.35
N LYS A 537 -5.60 -11.82 17.98
CA LYS A 537 -5.52 -13.29 17.80
C LYS A 537 -6.52 -13.73 16.76
N LEU A 538 -6.01 -14.38 15.71
CA LEU A 538 -6.78 -14.82 14.56
C LEU A 538 -6.74 -16.34 14.39
N ASP A 539 -7.84 -16.89 13.90
CA ASP A 539 -7.99 -18.27 13.45
C ASP A 539 -8.41 -18.21 11.97
N GLY A 540 -7.41 -18.17 11.08
CA GLY A 540 -7.61 -17.77 9.67
C GLY A 540 -7.96 -16.28 9.55
N GLU A 541 -9.13 -15.97 9.00
CA GLU A 541 -9.65 -14.60 8.86
C GLU A 541 -10.50 -14.15 10.07
N ILE A 542 -10.89 -15.09 10.94
CA ILE A 542 -11.82 -14.84 12.04
C ILE A 542 -11.06 -14.40 13.29
N ILE A 543 -11.54 -13.33 13.92
CA ILE A 543 -11.02 -12.80 15.17
C ILE A 543 -11.48 -13.68 16.34
N LYS A 544 -10.52 -14.24 17.08
CA LYS A 544 -10.77 -14.95 18.33
C LYS A 544 -10.68 -14.05 19.55
N ASN A 545 -9.71 -13.14 19.54
CA ASN A 545 -9.47 -12.20 20.62
C ASN A 545 -8.86 -10.92 20.06
N ALA A 546 -9.33 -9.76 20.51
CA ALA A 546 -8.74 -8.46 20.18
C ALA A 546 -8.34 -7.75 21.48
N ASP A 547 -7.04 -7.51 21.65
CA ASP A 547 -6.49 -6.84 22.83
C ASP A 547 -5.95 -5.46 22.42
N PRO A 548 -6.73 -4.38 22.61
CA PRO A 548 -6.30 -3.03 22.24
C PRO A 548 -5.29 -2.49 23.25
N HIS A 549 -4.02 -2.36 22.85
CA HIS A 549 -3.05 -1.61 23.64
C HIS A 549 -3.24 -0.11 23.41
N ILE A 550 -3.61 0.58 24.47
CA ILE A 550 -3.83 2.04 24.52
C ILE A 550 -2.74 2.72 25.36
N GLY A 551 -2.70 4.05 25.40
CA GLY A 551 -1.77 4.84 26.22
C GLY A 551 -0.65 5.50 25.44
N LEU A 552 -0.59 5.34 24.12
CA LEU A 552 0.42 5.96 23.26
C LEU A 552 0.26 7.48 23.20
N LEU A 553 -0.97 7.98 23.33
CA LEU A 553 -1.27 9.41 23.41
C LEU A 553 -1.47 9.90 24.85
N HIS A 554 -1.05 9.11 25.86
CA HIS A 554 -1.22 9.50 27.26
C HIS A 554 -0.30 10.67 27.62
N ARG A 555 -0.93 11.80 28.01
CA ARG A 555 -0.23 13.05 28.33
C ARG A 555 -0.22 13.38 29.83
N GLY A 556 -0.78 12.51 30.66
CA GLY A 556 -0.95 12.78 32.09
C GLY A 556 -1.84 13.99 32.38
N THR A 557 -2.91 14.18 31.60
CA THR A 557 -3.77 15.37 31.67
C THR A 557 -4.41 15.52 33.04
N GLU A 558 -4.92 14.44 33.64
CA GLU A 558 -5.52 14.45 34.98
C GLU A 558 -4.51 14.91 36.04
N LYS A 559 -3.23 14.55 35.87
CA LYS A 559 -2.15 14.97 36.78
C LYS A 559 -1.77 16.43 36.57
N LEU A 560 -1.73 16.89 35.33
CA LEU A 560 -1.47 18.30 35.02
C LEU A 560 -2.57 19.21 35.59
N LEU A 561 -3.83 18.77 35.57
CA LEU A 561 -4.96 19.52 36.14
C LEU A 561 -4.80 19.77 37.64
N GLU A 562 -4.22 18.85 38.41
CA GLU A 562 -3.97 19.02 39.85
C GLU A 562 -3.02 20.20 40.16
N TYR A 563 -2.17 20.59 39.21
CA TYR A 563 -1.21 21.70 39.36
C TYR A 563 -1.66 23.01 38.70
N LYS A 564 -2.88 23.06 38.14
CA LYS A 564 -3.41 24.22 37.42
C LYS A 564 -4.66 24.75 38.12
N THR A 565 -4.87 26.06 38.03
CA THR A 565 -6.14 26.64 38.49
C THR A 565 -7.29 26.20 37.58
N TYR A 566 -8.53 26.28 38.07
CA TYR A 566 -9.71 25.86 37.29
C TYR A 566 -9.78 26.50 35.90
N ILE A 567 -9.43 27.78 35.78
CA ILE A 567 -9.46 28.51 34.49
C ILE A 567 -8.32 28.06 33.57
N GLN A 568 -7.14 27.79 34.13
CA GLN A 568 -5.98 27.30 33.39
C GLN A 568 -6.15 25.82 32.99
N GLY A 569 -6.97 25.06 33.72
CA GLY A 569 -7.29 23.67 33.42
C GLY A 569 -8.27 23.51 32.24
N LEU A 570 -9.13 24.49 31.99
CA LEU A 570 -10.17 24.41 30.96
C LEU A 570 -9.67 24.05 29.54
N PRO A 571 -8.55 24.62 29.03
CA PRO A 571 -8.04 24.29 27.69
C PRO A 571 -7.56 22.84 27.52
N TYR A 572 -7.39 22.08 28.61
CA TYR A 572 -7.11 20.65 28.49
C TYR A 572 -8.33 19.89 28.00
N PHE A 573 -9.54 20.30 28.38
CA PHE A 573 -10.79 19.67 27.96
C PHE A 573 -11.03 19.79 26.45
N ASP A 574 -10.65 20.93 25.86
CA ASP A 574 -10.67 21.15 24.40
C ASP A 574 -9.82 20.15 23.62
N ARG A 575 -8.82 19.54 24.27
CA ARG A 575 -7.79 18.72 23.64
C ARG A 575 -7.95 17.23 23.92
N LEU A 576 -8.94 16.84 24.72
CA LEU A 576 -9.28 15.44 24.97
C LEU A 576 -9.95 14.88 23.72
N ASP A 577 -11.23 15.20 23.54
CA ASP A 577 -11.90 15.03 22.27
C ASP A 577 -11.73 16.30 21.44
N TYR A 578 -10.70 16.30 20.60
CA TYR A 578 -10.39 17.42 19.71
C TYR A 578 -11.43 17.63 18.61
N VAL A 579 -12.47 16.80 18.54
CA VAL A 579 -13.59 16.94 17.61
C VAL A 579 -14.80 17.56 18.30
N SER A 580 -15.03 17.27 19.59
CA SER A 580 -16.16 17.79 20.36
C SER A 580 -15.78 18.76 21.49
N MET A 581 -14.89 19.69 21.18
CA MET A 581 -14.23 20.62 22.11
C MET A 581 -15.21 21.35 23.04
N MET A 582 -16.21 22.06 22.51
CA MET A 582 -17.17 22.82 23.31
C MET A 582 -18.01 21.92 24.22
N CYS A 583 -18.35 20.70 23.78
CA CYS A 583 -19.07 19.73 24.64
C CYS A 583 -18.19 19.31 25.82
N GLN A 584 -16.89 19.13 25.61
CA GLN A 584 -15.94 18.83 26.68
C GLN A 584 -15.76 20.02 27.63
N GLU A 585 -15.62 21.25 27.12
CA GLU A 585 -15.62 22.46 27.98
C GLU A 585 -16.89 22.56 28.82
N HIS A 586 -18.04 22.21 28.23
CA HIS A 586 -19.34 22.26 28.85
C HIS A 586 -19.41 21.31 30.06
N THR A 587 -18.93 20.07 29.93
CA THR A 587 -18.88 19.11 31.05
C THR A 587 -18.10 19.68 32.25
N TYR A 588 -16.95 20.28 31.97
CA TYR A 588 -16.08 20.82 33.00
C TYR A 588 -16.69 22.05 33.67
N CYS A 589 -17.28 22.96 32.88
CA CYS A 589 -17.98 24.12 33.40
C CYS A 589 -19.16 23.72 34.29
N LEU A 590 -19.98 22.76 33.87
CA LEU A 590 -21.12 22.28 34.65
C LEU A 590 -20.69 21.65 35.98
N ALA A 591 -19.61 20.87 36.00
CA ALA A 591 -19.08 20.30 37.24
C ALA A 591 -18.66 21.38 38.24
N ILE A 592 -17.98 22.44 37.76
CA ILE A 592 -17.56 23.58 38.60
C ILE A 592 -18.77 24.40 39.06
N GLU A 593 -19.72 24.66 38.16
CA GLU A 593 -20.93 25.46 38.43
C GLU A 593 -21.84 24.79 39.46
N LYS A 594 -21.95 23.45 39.42
CA LYS A 594 -22.66 22.65 40.44
C LYS A 594 -22.01 22.80 41.82
N LEU A 595 -20.67 22.79 41.92
CA LEU A 595 -19.96 23.02 43.18
C LEU A 595 -20.12 24.46 43.69
N LEU A 596 -20.02 25.45 42.79
CA LEU A 596 -20.19 26.87 43.12
C LEU A 596 -21.64 27.27 43.41
N LYS A 597 -22.63 26.42 43.07
CA LYS A 597 -24.08 26.68 43.20
C LYS A 597 -24.50 28.00 42.55
N CYS A 598 -24.03 28.22 41.31
CA CYS A 598 -24.26 29.48 40.60
C CYS A 598 -25.34 29.34 39.52
N ASN A 599 -26.23 30.33 39.46
CA ASN A 599 -27.26 30.39 38.42
C ASN A 599 -26.72 31.10 37.18
N ILE A 600 -26.59 30.37 36.08
CA ILE A 600 -26.10 30.88 34.79
C ILE A 600 -27.21 31.70 34.12
N PRO A 601 -26.92 32.86 33.50
CA PRO A 601 -27.95 33.65 32.83
C PRO A 601 -28.53 32.92 31.60
N LEU A 602 -29.83 33.13 31.35
CA LEU A 602 -30.58 32.44 30.28
C LEU A 602 -29.93 32.58 28.90
N ARG A 603 -29.46 33.79 28.54
CA ARG A 603 -28.78 34.00 27.25
C ARG A 603 -27.54 33.12 27.09
N ALA A 604 -26.73 32.97 28.13
CA ALA A 604 -25.54 32.13 28.09
C ALA A 604 -25.88 30.66 27.92
N GLN A 605 -26.94 30.18 28.59
CA GLN A 605 -27.44 28.81 28.42
C GLN A 605 -27.89 28.57 26.96
N TYR A 606 -28.60 29.52 26.33
CA TYR A 606 -29.02 29.37 24.93
C TYR A 606 -27.83 29.28 23.99
N ILE A 607 -26.81 30.10 24.23
CA ILE A 607 -25.56 30.11 23.44
C ILE A 607 -24.81 28.79 23.61
N ARG A 608 -24.73 28.26 24.84
CA ARG A 608 -24.06 26.98 25.11
C ARG A 608 -24.78 25.81 24.44
N VAL A 609 -26.10 25.74 24.51
CA VAL A 609 -26.89 24.73 23.79
C VAL A 609 -26.70 24.87 22.28
N LEU A 610 -26.77 26.10 21.74
CA LEU A 610 -26.56 26.38 20.31
C LEU A 610 -25.21 25.84 19.83
N PHE A 611 -24.12 26.19 20.51
CA PHE A 611 -22.79 25.72 20.12
C PHE A 611 -22.57 24.24 20.41
N SER A 612 -23.16 23.67 21.48
CA SER A 612 -23.09 22.23 21.74
C SER A 612 -23.72 21.40 20.62
N GLU A 613 -24.85 21.85 20.06
CA GLU A 613 -25.50 21.16 18.94
C GLU A 613 -24.75 21.41 17.61
N ILE A 614 -24.12 22.57 17.41
CA ILE A 614 -23.18 22.77 16.30
C ILE A 614 -21.98 21.80 16.43
N THR A 615 -21.43 21.64 17.63
CA THR A 615 -20.37 20.66 17.90
C THR A 615 -20.84 19.23 17.61
N ARG A 616 -22.11 18.92 17.89
CA ARG A 616 -22.70 17.62 17.58
C ARG A 616 -22.72 17.34 16.09
N ILE A 617 -23.15 18.31 15.28
CA ILE A 617 -23.08 18.21 13.82
C ILE A 617 -21.62 18.04 13.36
N LEU A 618 -20.71 18.85 13.89
CA LEU A 618 -19.29 18.80 13.55
C LEU A 618 -18.68 17.42 13.85
N ASN A 619 -19.03 16.79 14.98
CA ASN A 619 -18.53 15.45 15.29
C ASN A 619 -19.19 14.37 14.42
N HIS A 620 -20.52 14.37 14.26
CA HIS A 620 -21.19 13.36 13.44
C HIS A 620 -20.75 13.38 11.97
N LEU A 621 -20.53 14.57 11.39
CA LEU A 621 -19.95 14.70 10.05
C LEU A 621 -18.59 14.03 9.95
N LEU A 622 -17.71 14.19 10.95
CA LEU A 622 -16.42 13.48 10.94
C LEU A 622 -16.65 11.98 11.08
N SER A 623 -17.36 11.55 12.13
CA SER A 623 -17.53 10.12 12.45
C SER A 623 -18.11 9.31 11.30
N ILE A 624 -19.14 9.83 10.61
CA ILE A 624 -19.79 9.13 9.49
C ILE A 624 -18.85 9.06 8.30
N THR A 625 -18.13 10.15 8.01
CA THR A 625 -17.33 10.21 6.79
C THR A 625 -15.96 9.58 6.91
N THR A 626 -15.33 9.60 8.09
CA THR A 626 -14.14 8.80 8.36
C THR A 626 -14.49 7.32 8.35
N HIS A 627 -15.61 6.93 8.98
CA HIS A 627 -16.10 5.56 8.89
C HIS A 627 -16.40 5.15 7.43
N ALA A 628 -16.98 6.04 6.63
CA ALA A 628 -17.18 5.78 5.19
C ALA A 628 -15.85 5.60 4.44
N MET A 629 -14.87 6.46 4.71
CA MET A 629 -13.53 6.37 4.15
C MET A 629 -12.82 5.07 4.53
N ASP A 630 -12.88 4.67 5.80
CA ASP A 630 -12.25 3.46 6.33
C ASP A 630 -12.83 2.19 5.68
N VAL A 631 -14.11 2.22 5.27
CA VAL A 631 -14.75 1.13 4.51
C VAL A 631 -14.47 1.22 3.00
N GLY A 632 -14.07 2.39 2.48
CA GLY A 632 -13.63 2.61 1.10
C GLY A 632 -14.35 3.72 0.33
N ALA A 633 -15.31 4.44 0.92
CA ALA A 633 -16.05 5.52 0.29
C ALA A 633 -15.43 6.90 0.59
N LEU A 634 -14.63 7.42 -0.34
CA LEU A 634 -13.90 8.69 -0.19
C LEU A 634 -14.74 9.95 -0.48
N THR A 635 -15.75 9.88 -1.33
CA THR A 635 -16.48 11.08 -1.79
C THR A 635 -17.28 11.81 -0.71
N PRO A 636 -18.01 11.13 0.22
CA PRO A 636 -18.79 11.83 1.24
C PRO A 636 -17.89 12.63 2.19
N PHE A 637 -16.67 12.16 2.43
CA PHE A 637 -15.67 12.84 3.25
C PHE A 637 -15.34 14.23 2.73
N LEU A 638 -15.09 14.38 1.44
CA LEU A 638 -14.78 15.69 0.86
C LEU A 638 -15.98 16.66 0.96
N TRP A 639 -17.20 16.16 0.72
CA TRP A 639 -18.42 16.98 0.82
C TRP A 639 -18.69 17.43 2.26
N ALA A 640 -18.57 16.51 3.22
CA ALA A 640 -18.78 16.83 4.62
C ALA A 640 -17.75 17.83 5.16
N PHE A 641 -16.50 17.76 4.71
CA PHE A 641 -15.46 18.68 5.18
C PHE A 641 -15.69 20.13 4.73
N GLU A 642 -16.35 20.36 3.59
CA GLU A 642 -16.79 21.71 3.21
C GLU A 642 -17.77 22.29 4.23
N GLU A 643 -18.77 21.50 4.65
CA GLU A 643 -19.74 21.93 5.66
C GLU A 643 -19.10 22.06 7.06
N ARG A 644 -18.15 21.19 7.41
CA ARG A 644 -17.38 21.34 8.66
C ARG A 644 -16.55 22.61 8.68
N GLU A 645 -16.00 23.02 7.55
CA GLU A 645 -15.23 24.25 7.44
C GLU A 645 -16.10 25.48 7.72
N LYS A 646 -17.32 25.52 7.18
CA LYS A 646 -18.32 26.57 7.48
C LYS A 646 -18.64 26.62 8.99
N LEU A 647 -18.76 25.47 9.64
CA LEU A 647 -18.96 25.41 11.10
C LEU A 647 -17.73 25.89 11.90
N MET A 648 -16.52 25.59 11.44
CA MET A 648 -15.27 26.09 12.05
C MET A 648 -15.11 27.60 11.89
N GLU A 649 -15.62 28.19 10.79
CA GLU A 649 -15.70 29.65 10.65
C GLU A 649 -16.58 30.27 11.75
N PHE A 650 -17.69 29.61 12.13
CA PHE A 650 -18.51 30.08 13.26
C PHE A 650 -17.74 30.03 14.59
N TYR A 651 -16.91 29.01 14.79
CA TYR A 651 -16.04 28.93 15.99
C TYR A 651 -15.02 30.06 15.99
N GLU A 652 -14.40 30.30 14.84
CA GLU A 652 -13.41 31.36 14.68
C GLU A 652 -14.02 32.74 14.92
N ARG A 653 -15.22 33.02 14.38
CA ARG A 653 -15.89 34.32 14.57
C ARG A 653 -16.24 34.61 16.02
N VAL A 654 -16.46 33.58 16.83
CA VAL A 654 -16.92 33.69 18.22
C VAL A 654 -15.76 33.69 19.20
N SER A 655 -14.76 32.84 18.96
CA SER A 655 -13.64 32.62 19.88
C SER A 655 -12.31 33.19 19.38
N GLY A 656 -12.15 33.35 18.06
CA GLY A 656 -10.89 33.63 17.38
C GLY A 656 -10.07 32.39 17.00
N ALA A 657 -10.54 31.19 17.33
CA ALA A 657 -9.89 29.93 16.99
C ALA A 657 -10.84 29.01 16.21
N ARG A 658 -10.29 28.28 15.22
CA ARG A 658 -11.08 27.35 14.39
C ARG A 658 -11.50 26.08 15.12
N MET A 659 -10.69 25.61 16.08
CA MET A 659 -10.94 24.38 16.83
C MET A 659 -11.00 24.60 18.35
N HIS A 660 -9.85 24.73 19.01
CA HIS A 660 -9.78 24.88 20.46
C HIS A 660 -10.21 26.30 20.88
N ALA A 661 -11.50 26.45 21.17
CA ALA A 661 -12.16 27.74 21.32
C ALA A 661 -11.95 28.40 22.69
N ASN A 662 -11.78 27.61 23.76
CA ASN A 662 -11.68 28.09 25.14
C ASN A 662 -12.80 29.09 25.50
N TYR A 663 -14.01 28.81 25.01
CA TYR A 663 -15.12 29.78 24.88
C TYR A 663 -16.11 29.67 26.04
N PHE A 664 -16.52 28.45 26.39
CA PHE A 664 -17.29 28.21 27.59
C PHE A 664 -16.39 28.40 28.80
N ARG A 665 -16.91 29.11 29.81
CA ARG A 665 -16.20 29.40 31.04
C ARG A 665 -17.11 29.13 32.22
N PRO A 666 -16.58 28.74 33.39
CA PRO A 666 -17.38 28.68 34.60
C PRO A 666 -18.07 30.04 34.84
N GLY A 667 -19.39 30.04 34.98
CA GLY A 667 -20.22 31.25 35.07
C GLY A 667 -20.78 31.77 33.74
N GLY A 668 -20.75 30.97 32.67
CA GLY A 668 -21.37 31.29 31.37
C GLY A 668 -20.41 31.19 30.20
N VAL A 669 -20.23 32.29 29.47
CA VAL A 669 -19.48 32.31 28.22
C VAL A 669 -18.53 33.50 28.19
N SER A 670 -17.37 33.35 27.53
CA SER A 670 -16.32 34.36 27.48
C SER A 670 -16.78 35.67 26.80
N TYR A 671 -17.29 35.57 25.58
CA TYR A 671 -17.75 36.70 24.76
C TYR A 671 -19.17 36.48 24.25
N ASP A 672 -19.90 37.57 23.97
CA ASP A 672 -21.20 37.46 23.29
C ASP A 672 -21.01 37.12 21.80
N ILE A 673 -22.08 36.63 21.18
CA ILE A 673 -22.13 36.36 19.76
C ILE A 673 -21.94 37.67 18.95
N PRO A 674 -21.05 37.72 17.94
CA PRO A 674 -20.91 38.88 17.08
C PRO A 674 -22.18 39.14 16.25
N LYS A 675 -22.43 40.42 15.93
CA LYS A 675 -23.57 40.81 15.09
C LYS A 675 -23.51 40.12 13.73
N GLY A 676 -24.64 39.65 13.23
CA GLY A 676 -24.77 38.95 11.95
C GLY A 676 -24.64 37.42 12.04
N LEU A 677 -23.93 36.87 13.03
CA LEU A 677 -23.66 35.42 13.09
C LEU A 677 -24.94 34.57 13.17
N LEU A 678 -25.96 35.00 13.90
CA LEU A 678 -27.22 34.26 14.01
C LEU A 678 -27.90 34.09 12.64
N HIS A 679 -27.78 35.09 11.75
CA HIS A 679 -28.32 35.02 10.39
C HIS A 679 -27.51 34.05 9.53
N ASP A 680 -26.18 34.06 9.66
CA ASP A 680 -25.29 33.16 8.93
C ASP A 680 -25.54 31.69 9.33
N ILE A 681 -25.72 31.43 10.65
CA ILE A 681 -26.10 30.10 11.16
C ILE A 681 -27.45 29.67 10.61
N TYR A 682 -28.44 30.58 10.54
CA TYR A 682 -29.74 30.27 9.96
C TYR A 682 -29.64 29.88 8.48
N ASN A 683 -28.86 30.63 7.69
CA ASN A 683 -28.63 30.34 6.27
C ASN A 683 -27.95 28.98 6.09
N PHE A 684 -26.94 28.66 6.92
CA PHE A 684 -26.27 27.37 6.93
C PHE A 684 -27.25 26.21 7.18
N ILE A 685 -28.11 26.32 8.19
CA ILE A 685 -29.07 25.25 8.53
C ILE A 685 -30.03 24.98 7.36
N CYS A 686 -30.49 26.03 6.68
CA CYS A 686 -31.40 25.89 5.54
C CYS A 686 -30.75 25.07 4.41
N SER A 687 -29.47 25.29 4.12
CA SER A 687 -28.72 24.52 3.12
C SER A 687 -28.27 23.15 3.63
N PHE A 688 -27.97 23.01 4.91
CA PHE A 688 -27.33 21.80 5.45
C PHE A 688 -28.26 20.59 5.41
N SER A 689 -29.58 20.78 5.46
CA SER A 689 -30.54 19.68 5.31
C SER A 689 -30.36 18.93 3.99
N SER A 690 -30.20 19.64 2.87
CA SER A 690 -30.01 18.98 1.56
C SER A 690 -28.66 18.26 1.46
N ARG A 691 -27.63 18.75 2.16
CA ARG A 691 -26.32 18.09 2.24
C ARG A 691 -26.38 16.76 3.00
N ILE A 692 -27.17 16.67 4.07
CA ILE A 692 -27.42 15.40 4.76
C ILE A 692 -28.12 14.42 3.82
N ASP A 693 -29.12 14.89 3.07
CA ASP A 693 -29.87 14.04 2.14
C ASP A 693 -28.98 13.49 1.01
N GLU A 694 -28.04 14.28 0.49
CA GLU A 694 -27.05 13.83 -0.51
C GLU A 694 -26.09 12.76 0.05
N ILE A 695 -25.62 12.92 1.29
CA ILE A 695 -24.79 11.91 1.97
C ILE A 695 -25.59 10.62 2.20
N GLU A 696 -26.86 10.75 2.59
CA GLU A 696 -27.76 9.63 2.82
C GLU A 696 -28.08 8.88 1.51
N GLU A 697 -28.31 9.60 0.42
CA GLU A 697 -28.57 9.02 -0.90
C GLU A 697 -27.43 8.10 -1.34
N LEU A 698 -26.18 8.53 -1.15
CA LEU A 698 -24.99 7.78 -1.52
C LEU A 698 -24.73 6.57 -0.61
N LEU A 699 -24.94 6.70 0.70
CA LEU A 699 -24.57 5.66 1.67
C LEU A 699 -25.74 4.74 2.06
N THR A 700 -26.89 5.29 2.45
CA THR A 700 -27.98 4.51 3.05
C THR A 700 -28.60 3.51 2.10
N THR A 701 -28.72 3.86 0.81
CA THR A 701 -29.29 2.96 -0.21
C THR A 701 -28.26 2.00 -0.79
N ASN A 702 -26.97 2.27 -0.62
CA ASN A 702 -25.89 1.51 -1.24
C ASN A 702 -25.82 0.09 -0.68
N ARG A 703 -25.86 -0.88 -1.61
CA ARG A 703 -25.78 -2.30 -1.29
C ARG A 703 -24.47 -2.65 -0.59
N ILE A 704 -23.33 -2.12 -1.04
CA ILE A 704 -22.01 -2.43 -0.46
C ILE A 704 -21.96 -1.93 0.99
N TRP A 705 -22.46 -0.72 1.22
CA TRP A 705 -22.54 -0.13 2.56
C TRP A 705 -23.38 -1.00 3.52
N LYS A 706 -24.54 -1.47 3.07
CA LYS A 706 -25.37 -2.41 3.87
C LYS A 706 -24.67 -3.74 4.11
N GLN A 707 -24.05 -4.33 3.09
CA GLN A 707 -23.32 -5.60 3.20
C GLN A 707 -22.15 -5.52 4.21
N ARG A 708 -21.58 -4.33 4.41
CA ARG A 708 -20.45 -4.11 5.32
C ARG A 708 -20.86 -3.66 6.72
N LEU A 709 -22.15 -3.45 7.01
CA LEU A 709 -22.61 -2.90 8.29
C LEU A 709 -23.78 -3.62 8.94
N VAL A 710 -24.65 -4.26 8.14
CA VAL A 710 -25.75 -5.07 8.65
C VAL A 710 -25.18 -6.37 9.19
N ASP A 711 -25.69 -6.83 10.34
CA ASP A 711 -25.24 -8.01 11.08
C ASP A 711 -23.77 -7.96 11.57
N ILE A 712 -23.14 -6.78 11.57
CA ILE A 712 -21.76 -6.59 12.04
C ILE A 712 -21.73 -5.85 13.37
N GLY A 713 -20.94 -6.39 14.30
CA GLY A 713 -20.69 -5.81 15.60
C GLY A 713 -21.92 -5.73 16.49
N ILE A 714 -22.82 -6.72 16.42
CA ILE A 714 -24.13 -6.71 17.12
C ILE A 714 -23.92 -6.57 18.64
N VAL A 715 -24.59 -5.60 19.25
CA VAL A 715 -24.56 -5.40 20.70
C VAL A 715 -25.97 -5.54 21.28
N ASN A 716 -26.16 -6.55 22.13
CA ASN A 716 -27.39 -6.71 22.90
C ASN A 716 -27.52 -5.61 23.95
N TYR A 717 -28.76 -5.22 24.26
CA TYR A 717 -29.03 -4.16 25.25
C TYR A 717 -28.48 -4.49 26.66
N ARG A 718 -28.43 -5.78 27.05
CA ARG A 718 -27.86 -6.21 28.35
C ARG A 718 -26.35 -6.04 28.37
N ASP A 719 -25.67 -6.56 27.35
CA ASP A 719 -24.23 -6.47 27.20
C ASP A 719 -23.79 -5.00 27.15
N ALA A 720 -24.54 -4.14 26.44
CA ALA A 720 -24.27 -2.71 26.38
C ALA A 720 -24.30 -2.04 27.76
N LEU A 721 -25.22 -2.44 28.63
CA LEU A 721 -25.30 -1.93 30.01
C LEU A 721 -24.18 -2.49 30.88
N ASP A 722 -23.91 -3.79 30.80
CA ASP A 722 -22.88 -4.45 31.60
C ASP A 722 -21.47 -3.93 31.26
N MET A 723 -21.23 -3.56 30.00
CA MET A 723 -19.97 -2.95 29.52
C MET A 723 -19.91 -1.43 29.77
N GLY A 724 -20.98 -0.83 30.29
CA GLY A 724 -21.03 0.61 30.56
C GLY A 724 -20.99 1.48 29.29
N PHE A 725 -21.47 0.97 28.16
CA PHE A 725 -21.61 1.77 26.94
C PHE A 725 -22.55 2.95 27.18
N SER A 726 -22.37 4.00 26.38
CA SER A 726 -23.18 5.22 26.44
C SER A 726 -23.43 5.81 25.05
N GLY A 727 -24.38 6.74 24.95
CA GLY A 727 -24.69 7.47 23.72
C GLY A 727 -25.27 6.61 22.61
N VAL A 728 -24.73 6.79 21.41
CA VAL A 728 -25.17 6.10 20.18
C VAL A 728 -25.06 4.57 20.33
N MET A 729 -24.11 4.06 21.11
CA MET A 729 -23.97 2.61 21.37
C MET A 729 -25.15 2.02 22.15
N LEU A 730 -25.68 2.75 23.14
CA LEU A 730 -26.89 2.35 23.87
C LEU A 730 -28.15 2.53 23.00
N ARG A 731 -28.24 3.66 22.28
CA ARG A 731 -29.40 3.94 21.43
C ARG A 731 -29.51 2.98 20.26
N GLY A 732 -28.38 2.56 19.68
CA GLY A 732 -28.35 1.58 18.59
C GLY A 732 -28.87 0.20 19.02
N SER A 733 -28.65 -0.20 20.27
CA SER A 733 -29.10 -1.49 20.83
C SER A 733 -30.54 -1.48 21.35
N GLY A 734 -31.29 -0.39 21.15
CA GLY A 734 -32.72 -0.30 21.49
C GLY A 734 -33.04 0.41 22.80
N ILE A 735 -32.05 0.94 23.52
CA ILE A 735 -32.29 1.63 24.80
C ILE A 735 -32.56 3.12 24.56
N VAL A 736 -33.73 3.59 25.02
CA VAL A 736 -34.10 5.02 25.00
C VAL A 736 -33.40 5.76 26.15
N TRP A 737 -32.10 6.04 26.01
CA TRP A 737 -31.30 6.78 26.99
C TRP A 737 -30.56 7.96 26.35
N ASP A 738 -30.76 9.16 26.91
CA ASP A 738 -30.10 10.41 26.53
C ASP A 738 -30.13 11.36 27.72
N LEU A 739 -28.97 11.88 28.15
CA LEU A 739 -28.88 12.79 29.29
C LEU A 739 -29.65 14.10 29.06
N ARG A 740 -29.79 14.56 27.81
CA ARG A 740 -30.50 15.80 27.49
C ARG A 740 -32.00 15.75 27.83
N LYS A 741 -32.59 14.55 27.91
CA LYS A 741 -33.99 14.34 28.31
C LYS A 741 -34.14 13.79 29.71
N THR A 742 -33.29 12.84 30.10
CA THR A 742 -33.37 12.15 31.40
C THR A 742 -32.88 13.05 32.54
N GLU A 743 -31.70 13.64 32.39
CA GLU A 743 -31.10 14.59 33.33
C GLU A 743 -30.78 15.92 32.62
N PRO A 744 -31.82 16.68 32.20
CA PRO A 744 -31.62 17.85 31.37
C PRO A 744 -30.79 18.90 32.09
N TYR A 745 -29.69 19.30 31.46
CA TYR A 745 -28.90 20.46 31.82
C TYR A 745 -29.34 21.67 31.00
N GLU A 746 -29.08 22.87 31.52
CA GLU A 746 -29.40 24.14 30.85
C GLU A 746 -30.86 24.23 30.36
N ILE A 747 -31.07 24.49 29.08
CA ILE A 747 -32.39 24.75 28.47
C ILE A 747 -32.96 23.52 27.75
N TYR A 748 -32.26 22.37 27.70
CA TYR A 748 -32.76 21.19 26.99
C TYR A 748 -34.17 20.75 27.45
N LYS A 749 -34.55 21.05 28.70
CA LYS A 749 -35.90 20.82 29.24
C LYS A 749 -37.01 21.60 28.50
N GLN A 750 -36.71 22.78 27.95
CA GLN A 750 -37.65 23.63 27.23
C GLN A 750 -37.71 23.33 25.73
N LEU A 751 -36.78 22.52 25.22
CA LEU A 751 -36.61 22.24 23.80
C LEU A 751 -37.28 20.91 23.41
N ASN A 752 -37.95 20.92 22.26
CA ASN A 752 -38.65 19.76 21.73
C ASN A 752 -37.76 19.05 20.71
N PHE A 753 -37.49 17.76 20.90
CA PHE A 753 -36.76 16.90 19.97
C PHE A 753 -37.05 15.44 20.34
N TYR A 754 -36.87 14.53 19.38
CA TYR A 754 -37.00 13.09 19.59
C TYR A 754 -35.63 12.41 19.71
N ILE A 755 -35.59 11.27 20.38
CA ILE A 755 -34.38 10.45 20.51
C ILE A 755 -34.46 9.34 19.46
N PRO A 756 -33.54 9.27 18.47
CA PRO A 756 -33.47 8.16 17.54
C PRO A 756 -32.93 6.90 18.23
N VAL A 757 -33.51 5.75 17.92
CA VAL A 757 -33.19 4.45 18.55
C VAL A 757 -33.14 3.37 17.47
N GLY A 758 -32.15 2.48 17.56
CA GLY A 758 -31.98 1.31 16.69
C GLY A 758 -32.80 0.12 17.16
N ILE A 759 -32.81 -0.96 16.37
CA ILE A 759 -33.63 -2.15 16.64
C ILE A 759 -32.74 -3.37 16.87
N HIS A 760 -31.70 -3.53 16.04
CA HIS A 760 -30.87 -4.72 15.98
C HIS A 760 -29.57 -4.60 16.79
N GLY A 761 -29.05 -3.37 16.97
CA GLY A 761 -27.77 -3.14 17.67
C GLY A 761 -26.54 -3.12 16.75
N ASP A 762 -26.75 -3.22 15.44
CA ASP A 762 -25.70 -3.33 14.45
C ASP A 762 -24.97 -2.00 14.20
N CYS A 763 -23.86 -2.08 13.46
CA CYS A 763 -23.16 -0.92 12.95
C CYS A 763 -24.04 -0.03 12.06
N TYR A 764 -24.95 -0.62 11.26
CA TYR A 764 -25.86 0.14 10.39
C TYR A 764 -26.89 0.98 11.18
N ASP A 765 -27.48 0.42 12.24
CA ASP A 765 -28.42 1.14 13.10
C ASP A 765 -27.75 2.34 13.78
N ARG A 766 -26.50 2.17 14.25
CA ARG A 766 -25.71 3.26 14.84
C ARG A 766 -25.42 4.37 13.84
N TYR A 767 -25.16 4.03 12.58
CA TYR A 767 -25.02 5.00 11.50
C TYR A 767 -26.31 5.81 11.29
N LEU A 768 -27.47 5.13 11.21
CA LEU A 768 -28.77 5.80 11.06
C LEU A 768 -29.13 6.69 12.26
N VAL A 769 -28.81 6.26 13.48
CA VAL A 769 -28.97 7.06 14.69
C VAL A 769 -28.19 8.38 14.57
N ARG A 770 -26.93 8.35 14.11
CA ARG A 770 -26.12 9.57 13.93
C ARG A 770 -26.70 10.51 12.86
N ILE A 771 -27.19 9.98 11.73
CA ILE A 771 -27.86 10.81 10.71
C ILE A 771 -29.09 11.49 11.30
N ASN A 772 -29.91 10.75 12.03
CA ASN A 772 -31.10 11.31 12.66
C ASN A 772 -30.76 12.31 13.78
N GLU A 773 -29.67 12.10 14.53
CA GLU A 773 -29.17 13.08 15.50
C GLU A 773 -28.74 14.38 14.84
N MET A 774 -28.12 14.35 13.65
CA MET A 774 -27.82 15.58 12.90
C MET A 774 -29.09 16.35 12.52
N ARG A 775 -30.14 15.64 12.06
CA ARG A 775 -31.45 16.26 11.75
C ARG A 775 -32.11 16.84 13.01
N GLN A 776 -31.99 16.16 14.14
CA GLN A 776 -32.50 16.69 15.42
C GLN A 776 -31.69 17.89 15.92
N SER A 777 -30.37 17.89 15.70
CA SER A 777 -29.51 19.02 16.03
C SER A 777 -29.94 20.26 15.24
N ILE A 778 -30.21 20.12 13.93
CA ILE A 778 -30.78 21.18 13.09
C ILE A 778 -32.07 21.75 13.71
N PHE A 779 -32.98 20.88 14.12
CA PHE A 779 -34.26 21.28 14.71
C PHE A 779 -34.08 22.04 16.04
N ILE A 780 -33.15 21.58 16.89
CA ILE A 780 -32.82 22.25 18.16
C ILE A 780 -32.19 23.62 17.89
N ILE A 781 -31.24 23.72 16.96
CA ILE A 781 -30.58 24.98 16.61
C ILE A 781 -31.63 25.98 16.09
N HIS A 782 -32.55 25.54 15.23
CA HIS A 782 -33.65 26.39 14.75
C HIS A 782 -34.55 26.92 15.89
N GLN A 783 -34.89 26.09 16.89
CA GLN A 783 -35.62 26.54 18.08
C GLN A 783 -34.82 27.55 18.91
N CYS A 784 -33.53 27.31 19.12
CA CYS A 784 -32.64 28.21 19.85
C CYS A 784 -32.53 29.58 19.18
N LEU A 785 -32.42 29.64 17.85
CA LEU A 785 -32.36 30.89 17.09
C LEU A 785 -33.62 31.75 17.27
N ASN A 786 -34.79 31.13 17.29
CA ASN A 786 -36.07 31.83 17.45
C ASN A 786 -36.30 32.35 18.87
N ASN A 787 -35.80 31.62 19.87
CA ASN A 787 -36.11 31.87 21.28
C ASN A 787 -34.99 32.60 22.05
N ILE A 788 -33.86 32.94 21.42
CA ILE A 788 -32.70 33.50 22.11
C ILE A 788 -33.03 34.87 22.76
N PRO A 789 -32.94 35.01 24.10
CA PRO A 789 -33.26 36.26 24.77
C PRO A 789 -32.08 37.24 24.73
N ASN A 790 -32.39 38.53 24.85
CA ASN A 790 -31.40 39.55 25.18
C ASN A 790 -31.04 39.46 26.68
N GLY A 791 -29.77 39.64 27.02
CA GLY A 791 -29.33 39.54 28.41
C GLY A 791 -27.81 39.46 28.58
N LEU A 792 -27.38 39.19 29.81
CA LEU A 792 -25.97 38.97 30.14
C LEU A 792 -25.51 37.58 29.68
N VAL A 793 -24.25 37.49 29.24
CA VAL A 793 -23.62 36.23 28.77
C VAL A 793 -22.77 35.56 29.85
N ARG A 794 -22.54 36.26 30.96
CA ARG A 794 -21.80 35.78 32.13
C ARG A 794 -22.54 36.19 33.39
N VAL A 795 -22.37 35.43 34.47
CA VAL A 795 -22.92 35.76 35.79
C VAL A 795 -22.36 37.10 36.27
N ASP A 796 -23.18 37.95 36.86
CA ASP A 796 -22.81 39.30 37.35
C ASP A 796 -22.00 39.28 38.67
N ASN A 797 -21.47 38.13 39.07
CA ASN A 797 -20.63 37.99 40.25
C ASN A 797 -19.15 37.97 39.84
N HIS A 798 -18.45 39.09 40.05
CA HIS A 798 -17.06 39.29 39.62
C HIS A 798 -16.01 38.46 40.36
N LYS A 799 -16.41 37.67 41.36
CA LYS A 799 -15.55 36.67 42.00
C LYS A 799 -15.47 35.37 41.19
N ILE A 800 -16.45 35.11 40.33
CA ILE A 800 -16.56 33.88 39.53
C ILE A 800 -16.33 34.18 38.05
N SER A 801 -16.82 35.32 37.56
CA SER A 801 -16.62 35.76 36.18
C SER A 801 -15.75 37.03 36.17
N PRO A 802 -14.92 37.25 35.14
CA PRO A 802 -14.16 38.50 35.06
C PRO A 802 -15.09 39.67 34.70
N PRO A 803 -14.87 40.88 35.24
CA PRO A 803 -15.60 42.08 34.85
C PRO A 803 -15.37 42.47 33.39
N PHE A 804 -16.28 43.29 32.83
CA PHE A 804 -16.13 43.78 31.47
C PHE A 804 -14.95 44.76 31.37
N ARG A 805 -14.21 44.75 30.24
CA ARG A 805 -13.06 45.64 30.03
C ARG A 805 -13.39 47.13 30.19
N LYS A 806 -14.62 47.55 29.90
CA LYS A 806 -15.08 48.94 30.12
C LYS A 806 -15.17 49.29 31.61
N GLN A 807 -15.61 48.35 32.44
CA GLN A 807 -15.73 48.52 33.90
C GLN A 807 -14.36 48.49 34.59
N VAL A 808 -13.45 47.63 34.11
CA VAL A 808 -12.06 47.54 34.63
C VAL A 808 -11.30 48.86 34.50
N LYS A 809 -11.56 49.64 33.43
CA LYS A 809 -10.92 50.93 33.21
C LYS A 809 -11.50 52.07 34.06
N THR A 810 -12.68 51.88 34.65
CA THR A 810 -13.44 52.95 35.32
C THR A 810 -13.58 52.74 36.83
N SER A 811 -13.65 51.49 37.30
CA SER A 811 -13.86 51.15 38.71
C SER A 811 -12.67 50.40 39.30
N MET A 812 -12.30 50.77 40.53
CA MET A 812 -11.19 50.15 41.24
C MET A 812 -11.52 48.71 41.64
N GLU A 813 -12.76 48.44 42.07
CA GLU A 813 -13.21 47.10 42.45
C GLU A 813 -13.11 46.13 41.26
N SER A 814 -13.54 46.54 40.07
CA SER A 814 -13.41 45.71 38.87
C SER A 814 -11.96 45.42 38.52
N LEU A 815 -11.05 46.39 38.73
CA LEU A 815 -9.62 46.17 38.51
C LEU A 815 -9.05 45.16 39.51
N ILE A 816 -9.42 45.27 40.79
CA ILE A 816 -9.02 44.32 41.84
C ILE A 816 -9.54 42.92 41.52
N HIS A 817 -10.82 42.79 41.17
CA HIS A 817 -11.42 41.51 40.80
C HIS A 817 -10.77 40.91 39.56
N HIS A 818 -10.53 41.71 38.52
CA HIS A 818 -9.79 41.27 37.34
C HIS A 818 -8.39 40.77 37.69
N PHE A 819 -7.64 41.52 38.49
CA PHE A 819 -6.29 41.15 38.91
C PHE A 819 -6.28 39.84 39.69
N LYS A 820 -7.15 39.68 40.70
CA LYS A 820 -7.27 38.44 41.49
C LYS A 820 -7.74 37.26 40.66
N PHE A 821 -8.72 37.46 39.78
CA PHE A 821 -9.25 36.40 38.94
C PHE A 821 -8.18 35.77 38.03
N TYR A 822 -7.29 36.56 37.44
CA TYR A 822 -6.26 36.04 36.53
C TYR A 822 -4.97 35.60 37.22
N SER A 823 -4.65 36.13 38.41
CA SER A 823 -3.46 35.74 39.18
C SER A 823 -3.72 34.56 40.11
N GLU A 824 -4.74 34.66 40.95
CA GLU A 824 -5.11 33.67 41.96
C GLU A 824 -6.12 32.65 41.41
N GLY A 825 -7.11 33.09 40.63
CA GLY A 825 -8.18 32.22 40.13
C GLY A 825 -9.41 32.16 41.03
N ILE A 826 -10.35 31.29 40.67
CA ILE A 826 -11.60 31.07 41.42
C ILE A 826 -11.38 30.06 42.55
N HIS A 827 -11.84 30.39 43.76
CA HIS A 827 -11.90 29.43 44.87
C HIS A 827 -13.22 28.67 44.82
N VAL A 828 -13.15 27.35 44.68
CA VAL A 828 -14.31 26.47 44.61
C VAL A 828 -14.51 25.82 45.97
N PRO A 829 -15.71 25.82 46.57
CA PRO A 829 -15.94 25.27 47.90
C PRO A 829 -15.55 23.79 47.97
N GLN A 830 -15.18 23.34 49.17
CA GLN A 830 -14.84 21.94 49.40
C GLN A 830 -16.04 21.04 49.10
N GLY A 831 -15.81 19.99 48.31
CA GLY A 831 -16.88 19.09 47.89
C GLY A 831 -16.45 18.14 46.77
N ILE A 832 -17.32 17.18 46.48
CA ILE A 832 -17.18 16.23 45.37
C ILE A 832 -18.41 16.39 44.50
N CYS A 833 -18.22 16.51 43.18
CA CYS A 833 -19.32 16.63 42.23
C CYS A 833 -19.03 15.84 40.95
N TYR A 834 -20.09 15.25 40.38
CA TYR A 834 -20.09 14.69 39.04
C TYR A 834 -20.92 15.57 38.10
N GLY A 835 -20.28 16.07 37.03
CA GLY A 835 -20.95 16.75 35.92
C GLY A 835 -20.91 15.87 34.68
N GLY A 836 -22.08 15.48 34.16
CA GLY A 836 -22.22 14.71 32.93
C GLY A 836 -22.95 15.51 31.84
N VAL A 837 -22.52 15.34 30.60
CA VAL A 837 -23.15 15.92 29.39
C VAL A 837 -23.30 14.80 28.37
N GLU A 838 -24.35 14.86 27.56
CA GLU A 838 -24.47 14.01 26.38
C GLU A 838 -23.57 14.59 25.27
N ALA A 839 -22.28 14.23 25.26
CA ALA A 839 -21.43 14.51 24.11
C ALA A 839 -21.88 13.69 22.89
N PRO A 840 -21.44 14.02 21.67
CA PRO A 840 -21.89 13.30 20.47
C PRO A 840 -21.40 11.85 20.43
N LYS A 841 -20.30 11.55 21.15
CA LYS A 841 -19.79 10.17 21.33
C LYS A 841 -20.58 9.40 22.39
N GLY A 842 -21.11 10.09 23.40
CA GLY A 842 -21.88 9.51 24.49
C GLY A 842 -21.75 10.31 25.78
N GLU A 843 -21.90 9.64 26.92
CA GLU A 843 -21.83 10.31 28.21
C GLU A 843 -20.37 10.68 28.55
N THR A 844 -20.08 11.97 28.48
CA THR A 844 -18.81 12.54 28.96
C THR A 844 -19.02 13.10 30.35
N GLY A 845 -18.19 12.66 31.29
CA GLY A 845 -18.35 13.00 32.70
C GLY A 845 -17.08 13.51 33.35
N VAL A 846 -17.23 14.43 34.28
CA VAL A 846 -16.14 14.96 35.10
C VAL A 846 -16.48 14.76 36.57
N LEU A 847 -15.69 13.93 37.25
CA LEU A 847 -15.69 13.82 38.71
C LEU A 847 -14.64 14.78 39.27
N LEU A 848 -15.12 15.88 39.85
CA LEU A 848 -14.29 16.95 40.40
C LEU A 848 -14.30 16.87 41.93
N VAL A 849 -13.12 16.82 42.53
CA VAL A 849 -12.89 16.92 43.97
C VAL A 849 -12.19 18.24 44.27
N SER A 850 -12.83 19.06 45.10
CA SER A 850 -12.27 20.33 45.59
C SER A 850 -12.01 20.25 47.09
N ASN A 851 -10.87 20.79 47.52
CA ASN A 851 -10.49 20.99 48.92
C ASN A 851 -10.76 22.43 49.42
N GLY A 852 -11.48 23.25 48.66
CA GLY A 852 -11.70 24.66 48.99
C GLY A 852 -10.65 25.62 48.38
N SER A 853 -9.66 25.10 47.66
CA SER A 853 -8.62 25.91 47.02
C SER A 853 -9.01 26.39 45.61
N ASN A 854 -8.09 27.12 44.97
CA ASN A 854 -8.18 27.61 43.60
C ASN A 854 -7.77 26.58 42.53
N MET A 855 -7.30 25.41 42.96
CA MET A 855 -6.90 24.30 42.10
C MET A 855 -7.77 23.07 42.42
N PRO A 856 -8.13 22.24 41.42
CA PRO A 856 -8.83 21.00 41.69
C PRO A 856 -7.90 20.05 42.43
N TYR A 857 -8.37 19.46 43.53
CA TYR A 857 -7.60 18.45 44.25
C TYR A 857 -7.45 17.17 43.43
N ARG A 858 -8.54 16.77 42.76
CA ARG A 858 -8.56 15.68 41.79
C ARG A 858 -9.61 15.96 40.74
N CYS A 859 -9.27 15.71 39.48
CA CYS A 859 -10.21 15.78 38.36
C CYS A 859 -10.11 14.46 37.59
N LYS A 860 -11.10 13.58 37.76
CA LYS A 860 -11.20 12.32 37.01
C LYS A 860 -12.19 12.50 35.86
N ILE A 861 -11.76 12.18 34.65
CA ILE A 861 -12.59 12.29 33.46
C ILE A 861 -13.12 10.91 33.12
N ARG A 862 -14.42 10.77 32.87
CA ARG A 862 -15.06 9.60 32.27
C ARG A 862 -15.28 9.91 30.79
N SER A 863 -14.54 9.23 29.91
CA SER A 863 -14.74 9.31 28.47
C SER A 863 -15.57 8.13 27.95
N PRO A 864 -16.49 8.37 26.99
CA PRO A 864 -17.28 7.31 26.37
C PRO A 864 -16.39 6.38 25.54
N GLY A 865 -15.43 6.91 24.76
CA GLY A 865 -14.55 6.11 23.92
C GLY A 865 -13.73 5.06 24.68
N PHE A 866 -13.36 5.33 25.94
CA PHE A 866 -12.67 4.34 26.78
C PHE A 866 -13.57 3.16 27.16
N ALA A 867 -14.83 3.43 27.54
CA ALA A 867 -15.81 2.37 27.83
C ALA A 867 -16.17 1.58 26.56
N HIS A 868 -16.27 2.26 25.42
CA HIS A 868 -16.50 1.63 24.12
C HIS A 868 -15.35 0.69 23.72
N LEU A 869 -14.10 1.15 23.85
CA LEU A 869 -12.91 0.33 23.56
C LEU A 869 -12.76 -0.87 24.48
N GLN A 870 -13.18 -0.76 25.75
CA GLN A 870 -13.18 -1.90 26.66
C GLN A 870 -14.01 -3.08 26.12
N GLY A 871 -15.11 -2.79 25.41
CA GLY A 871 -15.97 -3.80 24.81
C GLY A 871 -15.53 -4.30 23.43
N ILE A 872 -14.43 -3.79 22.85
CA ILE A 872 -14.04 -4.12 21.47
C ILE A 872 -13.90 -5.62 21.24
N ASN A 873 -13.31 -6.33 22.21
CA ASN A 873 -13.07 -7.76 22.11
C ASN A 873 -14.38 -8.54 21.99
N HIS A 874 -15.38 -8.21 22.81
CA HIS A 874 -16.69 -8.84 22.77
C HIS A 874 -17.39 -8.59 21.44
N VAL A 875 -17.35 -7.33 20.97
CA VAL A 875 -18.03 -6.91 19.74
C VAL A 875 -17.39 -7.49 18.47
N THR A 876 -16.08 -7.79 18.51
CA THR A 876 -15.32 -8.21 17.31
C THR A 876 -15.04 -9.70 17.27
N SER A 877 -15.19 -10.40 18.40
CA SER A 877 -15.03 -11.85 18.45
C SER A 877 -16.00 -12.56 17.50
N GLY A 878 -15.48 -13.43 16.63
CA GLY A 878 -16.26 -14.12 15.59
C GLY A 878 -16.42 -13.37 14.28
N HIS A 879 -15.99 -12.11 14.18
CA HIS A 879 -16.01 -11.33 12.95
C HIS A 879 -14.69 -11.43 12.16
N MET A 880 -14.69 -10.98 10.91
CA MET A 880 -13.50 -10.94 10.06
C MET A 880 -12.63 -9.69 10.37
N ILE A 881 -11.36 -9.73 9.99
CA ILE A 881 -10.44 -8.57 10.13
C ILE A 881 -10.99 -7.31 9.45
N ALA A 882 -11.60 -7.46 8.28
CA ALA A 882 -12.19 -6.33 7.57
C ALA A 882 -13.34 -5.69 8.37
N ASP A 883 -14.08 -6.47 9.16
CA ASP A 883 -15.21 -6.00 9.95
C ASP A 883 -14.75 -5.25 11.20
N LEU A 884 -13.57 -5.58 11.74
CA LEU A 884 -12.96 -4.83 12.84
C LEU A 884 -12.87 -3.32 12.52
N VAL A 885 -12.45 -2.98 11.30
CA VAL A 885 -12.33 -1.59 10.84
C VAL A 885 -13.70 -0.89 10.87
N THR A 886 -14.76 -1.57 10.43
CA THR A 886 -16.13 -1.04 10.48
C THR A 886 -16.59 -0.83 11.93
N VAL A 887 -16.32 -1.80 12.82
CA VAL A 887 -16.67 -1.71 14.23
C VAL A 887 -15.98 -0.51 14.87
N ILE A 888 -14.67 -0.33 14.65
CA ILE A 888 -13.89 0.81 15.16
C ILE A 888 -14.49 2.14 14.69
N GLY A 889 -14.77 2.27 13.38
CA GLY A 889 -15.39 3.48 12.85
C GLY A 889 -16.77 3.75 13.45
N THR A 890 -17.56 2.70 13.73
CA THR A 890 -18.87 2.88 14.38
C THR A 890 -18.84 3.22 15.86
N LEU A 891 -17.74 2.92 16.57
CA LEU A 891 -17.54 3.34 17.96
C LEU A 891 -17.20 4.84 18.06
N ASP A 892 -16.73 5.46 16.97
CA ASP A 892 -16.32 6.86 16.89
C ASP A 892 -15.25 7.21 17.95
N ILE A 893 -14.11 6.53 17.86
CA ILE A 893 -13.03 6.63 18.85
C ILE A 893 -12.08 7.78 18.54
N VAL A 894 -11.77 8.59 19.55
CA VAL A 894 -10.69 9.57 19.51
C VAL A 894 -9.73 9.28 20.67
N PHE A 895 -8.49 8.91 20.36
CA PHE A 895 -7.55 8.47 21.40
C PHE A 895 -7.19 9.54 22.43
N GLY A 896 -7.35 10.83 22.09
CA GLY A 896 -7.10 11.92 23.04
C GLY A 896 -8.02 11.88 24.28
N GLU A 897 -9.26 11.38 24.15
CA GLU A 897 -10.15 11.19 25.30
C GLU A 897 -10.00 9.82 25.96
N VAL A 898 -9.46 8.83 25.25
CA VAL A 898 -9.17 7.49 25.79
C VAL A 898 -7.98 7.59 26.73
N ASP A 899 -6.89 8.19 26.23
CA ASP A 899 -5.58 8.32 26.86
C ASP A 899 -5.45 9.64 27.63
N ARG A 900 -6.18 9.73 28.75
CA ARG A 900 -6.24 10.93 29.62
C ARG A 900 -5.04 11.03 30.55
#